data_AF-A0A1T4NEU7-F1
#
_entry.id   AF-A0A1T4NEU7-F1
#
_cell.length_a   1.000
_cell.length_b   1.000
_cell.length_c   1.000
_cell.angle_alpha   90.00
_cell.angle_beta   90.00
_cell.angle_gamma   90.00
#
_symmetry.space_group_name_H-M   'P 1'
#
loop_
_entity.id
_entity.type
_entity.pdbx_description
1 polymer ?
#
loop_
_entity_poly.entity_id
_entity_poly.type
_entity_poly.pdbx_seq_one_letter_code
_entity_poly.pdbx_strand_id
1 'polypeptide(L)'
;MSKIFRLHSGAGENVEHWQSAPGHLSDNFINSIEDPAGSNANTQITSIPSPFARMDLVRTAFRYVAGRKELDGVTIYHRMLSDCLDVAEIFFNIEALRDKIEILEWNAGIISNGGELGVDPNSELGQLLHAENPKHRLLGETLKMYLFQDQKAFNFSDLKHCYLLNYKQGPEMINIIGGTSPATLFFSSANNLSFVDIRFGNDRVFDSQYCPLHKRSKDFIVFFYQLRNTFSAFSDKFPDINSYMDQCFELLDNTLKDRIRTLQPGGYDTNYNRIAVNTEGNNVEILGLPLRAKNYSAKAGNDDNDFIIAATRVVDGLVPCVLPNEAFNDPLQYAGGIWQHNYHEQVPAYDARPLSERTLPNQAHVKYPYLTVSDLLEPYLIKVPYPLDTNLFFDGNYECTLSSKKDHGFILPLKKQFFEYFSIQDLQGVTVDGRKMIQMTDMPGGMKVTLRIPIQKNRYIQFSRLYSNNRMQDTVPQVEGRDNKGIVIDHQITMAIYPFIRLKDGIDPHYRVMMVDRDVAALTRHQHYSLSFYRENNVAASLKVADVRRRSDKHQESGVSSAYYILEQNFDFVEVANNLAKGLIIPLFKPQPVASKTFKFAIDFGTTNTHIEYKSGNEEARAFDITEKDAQMGTLHAPSRETEEALMNPVHGFSANKLVHIISEEFLPLVIGQQTQYKFPQRTVVNDNGIFNPEESNYALGDFNIPFWYLKEAPMGASTITPNLKWIDFRNDKRFEKRAKGFLKQLLLMIRNKVLLNGGDLNATEIVWFYPSSMPQYRRNFLHASWQKYYQRYFGNQPRLYRMSESFAPFYYYYHKENVRPHDRPAVSIDIGGGTTDIVVYKSEKPVLLTSFRFGANALFGDGYGNTSQFNGFVQHYEQPIHEALSATHAKKLTQVYNELKQSNSSSLELIEFFFSLEDNQLIRDNRISLSFSQMLEQHQEFKIVFVLFYAAIIYHVARLMKTKGLPIPEYITFSGNGSKVIKLASSGDNLNTLLAYTKMIFADIYEVEQSPQIEYRFFKSPKEITCKGGLECKDYQAFELLENEIRTVLIGNDHISTIPGASLPYSGIENSEVVGAVTSEVSAFIDRFFNWHSRFNYYNNFGISPRRFNEYKELLNSKIKVDLISGIKEKLEEVNDNVNINIEETLFFYPLIGGINRLANKIQHDNKN
;
A
#
# COMPACT_ATOMS: atom_id res chain seq x y z
N MET A 1 75.20 10.20 65.56
CA MET A 1 76.03 11.09 64.75
C MET A 1 75.24 12.37 64.49
N SER A 2 75.70 13.50 65.00
CA SER A 2 75.11 14.82 64.78
C SER A 2 75.25 15.19 63.29
N LYS A 3 74.13 15.37 62.58
CA LYS A 3 74.16 15.89 61.21
C LYS A 3 74.54 17.37 61.25
N ILE A 4 75.73 17.69 60.77
CA ILE A 4 76.14 19.07 60.54
C ILE A 4 75.38 19.55 59.29
N PHE A 5 74.49 20.53 59.44
CA PHE A 5 73.80 21.15 58.31
C PHE A 5 74.80 22.05 57.57
N ARG A 6 75.14 21.73 56.31
CA ARG A 6 76.07 22.51 55.48
C ARG A 6 75.43 22.88 54.16
N LEU A 7 75.56 24.15 53.75
CA LEU A 7 75.18 24.67 52.44
C LEU A 7 76.31 24.57 51.39
N HIS A 8 77.55 24.29 51.81
CA HIS A 8 78.75 24.35 50.95
C HIS A 8 79.47 23.00 50.84
N SER A 9 79.90 22.63 49.62
CA SER A 9 80.81 21.52 49.35
C SER A 9 82.25 22.05 49.17
N GLY A 10 83.17 21.76 50.10
CA GLY A 10 84.62 21.93 49.87
C GLY A 10 85.48 22.78 50.83
N ALA A 11 85.04 23.17 52.03
CA ALA A 11 85.89 23.87 53.02
C ALA A 11 86.30 22.97 54.21
N GLY A 12 87.48 23.25 54.80
CA GLY A 12 88.18 22.39 55.78
C GLY A 12 87.41 22.04 57.07
N GLU A 13 87.75 20.88 57.65
CA GLU A 13 86.95 20.17 58.66
C GLU A 13 86.84 20.82 60.06
N ASN A 14 87.47 21.98 60.29
CA ASN A 14 87.56 22.60 61.62
C ASN A 14 86.66 23.85 61.76
N VAL A 15 85.35 23.72 61.54
CA VAL A 15 84.38 24.80 61.80
C VAL A 15 83.43 24.39 62.92
N GLU A 16 83.55 25.05 64.08
CA GLU A 16 82.63 24.94 65.21
C GLU A 16 81.66 26.15 65.23
N HIS A 17 80.36 25.91 65.38
CA HIS A 17 79.26 26.89 65.44
C HIS A 17 78.91 27.63 64.11
N TRP A 18 78.13 28.72 64.21
CA TRP A 18 77.68 29.56 63.10
C TRP A 18 78.84 30.43 62.60
N GLN A 19 79.07 30.45 61.29
CA GLN A 19 80.01 31.37 60.64
C GLN A 19 79.31 32.20 59.55
N SER A 20 79.83 33.39 59.29
CA SER A 20 79.36 34.26 58.22
C SER A 20 79.85 33.72 56.87
N ALA A 21 78.94 33.51 55.92
CA ALA A 21 79.29 33.17 54.55
C ALA A 21 79.75 34.43 53.80
N PRO A 22 80.89 34.40 53.07
CA PRO A 22 81.32 35.55 52.29
C PRO A 22 80.48 35.65 51.01
N GLY A 23 79.51 36.58 51.00
CA GLY A 23 78.74 36.97 49.81
C GLY A 23 77.30 36.41 49.74
N HIS A 24 76.53 36.94 48.79
CA HIS A 24 75.16 36.49 48.51
C HIS A 24 75.15 35.11 47.82
N LEU A 25 74.17 34.27 48.14
CA LEU A 25 73.90 33.02 47.43
C LEU A 25 73.44 33.34 45.99
N SER A 26 74.20 32.92 44.98
CA SER A 26 73.82 33.09 43.57
C SER A 26 72.88 31.98 43.08
N ASP A 27 72.09 32.23 42.02
CA ASP A 27 71.18 31.23 41.43
C ASP A 27 71.87 29.89 41.07
N ASN A 28 73.12 29.93 40.61
CA ASN A 28 73.91 28.72 40.32
C ASN A 28 74.17 27.87 41.57
N PHE A 29 74.27 28.49 42.76
CA PHE A 29 74.43 27.78 44.02
C PHE A 29 73.11 27.17 44.48
N ILE A 30 72.01 27.92 44.40
CA ILE A 30 70.67 27.43 44.76
C ILE A 30 70.29 26.22 43.90
N ASN A 31 70.58 26.27 42.60
CA ASN A 31 70.33 25.18 41.65
C ASN A 31 71.19 23.92 41.90
N SER A 32 72.27 24.01 42.70
CA SER A 32 73.13 22.86 43.05
C SER A 32 72.66 22.09 44.29
N ILE A 33 71.63 22.58 44.99
CA ILE A 33 71.08 21.93 46.18
C ILE A 33 70.06 20.88 45.74
N GLU A 34 70.42 19.60 45.84
CA GLU A 34 69.50 18.49 45.56
C GLU A 34 68.56 18.23 46.74
N ASP A 35 67.26 18.10 46.46
CA ASP A 35 66.24 17.73 47.45
C ASP A 35 66.41 16.25 47.86
N PRO A 36 66.79 15.96 49.12
CA PRO A 36 67.07 14.60 49.59
C PRO A 36 65.83 13.69 49.64
N ALA A 37 64.61 14.22 49.45
CA ALA A 37 63.36 13.46 49.37
C ALA A 37 62.88 13.22 47.91
N GLY A 38 63.68 13.58 46.90
CA GLY A 38 63.44 13.23 45.50
C GLY A 38 62.22 13.89 44.86
N SER A 39 61.78 15.07 45.32
CA SER A 39 60.65 15.79 44.71
C SER A 39 59.38 14.92 44.52
N ASN A 40 59.09 14.04 45.50
CA ASN A 40 57.92 13.16 45.49
C ASN A 40 56.61 13.98 45.40
N ALA A 41 55.77 13.68 44.40
CA ALA A 41 54.53 14.42 44.08
C ALA A 41 53.40 14.33 45.13
N ASN A 42 53.62 13.60 46.23
CA ASN A 42 52.62 13.35 47.28
C ASN A 42 52.56 14.44 48.35
N THR A 43 53.58 15.28 48.50
CA THR A 43 53.64 16.36 49.50
C THR A 43 53.93 17.69 48.82
N GLN A 44 52.99 18.63 48.89
CA GLN A 44 53.17 19.98 48.35
C GLN A 44 54.19 20.78 49.17
N ILE A 45 54.86 21.73 48.54
CA ILE A 45 55.82 22.65 49.17
C ILE A 45 55.03 23.68 50.00
N THR A 46 55.19 23.69 51.33
CA THR A 46 54.33 24.45 52.27
C THR A 46 55.00 25.68 52.92
N SER A 47 56.18 26.10 52.48
CA SER A 47 57.02 27.06 53.22
C SER A 47 57.18 28.45 52.59
N ILE A 48 56.19 28.95 51.83
CA ILE A 48 56.18 30.34 51.33
C ILE A 48 55.10 31.12 52.11
N PRO A 49 55.46 32.11 52.95
CA PRO A 49 54.51 32.82 53.80
C PRO A 49 53.73 33.92 53.04
N SER A 50 53.19 33.62 51.85
CA SER A 50 52.43 34.57 51.02
C SER A 50 51.02 34.03 50.69
N PRO A 51 49.96 34.87 50.71
CA PRO A 51 48.64 34.51 50.18
C PRO A 51 48.65 34.11 48.70
N PHE A 52 49.66 34.54 47.95
CA PHE A 52 49.82 34.26 46.51
C PHE A 52 50.87 33.18 46.22
N ALA A 53 51.31 32.44 47.24
CA ALA A 53 52.36 31.41 47.14
C ALA A 53 52.11 30.40 46.01
N ARG A 54 50.84 30.08 45.73
CA ARG A 54 50.49 29.13 44.66
C ARG A 54 50.91 29.61 43.27
N MET A 55 50.81 30.91 42.99
CA MET A 55 51.26 31.49 41.72
C MET A 55 52.78 31.38 41.57
N ASP A 56 53.54 31.57 42.65
CA ASP A 56 55.01 31.46 42.62
C ASP A 56 55.48 30.01 42.45
N LEU A 57 54.81 29.05 43.10
CA LEU A 57 55.09 27.63 42.94
C LEU A 57 54.84 27.17 41.49
N VAL A 58 53.74 27.59 40.88
CA VAL A 58 53.44 27.29 39.47
C VAL A 58 54.47 27.93 38.55
N ARG A 59 54.88 29.19 38.82
CA ARG A 59 55.95 29.85 38.06
C ARG A 59 57.27 29.08 38.14
N THR A 60 57.63 28.63 39.35
CA THR A 60 58.81 27.81 39.60
C THR A 60 58.71 26.47 38.89
N ALA A 61 57.53 25.85 38.83
CA ALA A 61 57.29 24.62 38.10
C ALA A 61 57.53 24.79 36.59
N PHE A 62 56.99 25.84 35.97
CA PHE A 62 57.26 26.17 34.57
C PHE A 62 58.76 26.37 34.32
N ARG A 63 59.45 27.13 35.18
CA ARG A 63 60.89 27.36 35.09
C ARG A 63 61.70 26.07 35.23
N TYR A 64 61.33 25.20 36.17
CA TYR A 64 62.01 23.93 36.43
C TYR A 64 61.89 22.97 35.24
N VAL A 65 60.65 22.75 34.79
CA VAL A 65 60.34 21.84 33.68
C VAL A 65 60.97 22.32 32.38
N ALA A 66 60.83 23.62 32.07
CA ALA A 66 61.48 24.21 30.91
C ALA A 66 63.02 24.19 31.04
N GLY A 67 63.58 24.56 32.18
CA GLY A 67 65.03 24.61 32.38
C GLY A 67 65.73 23.25 32.13
N ARG A 68 65.05 22.14 32.44
CA ARG A 68 65.55 20.78 32.23
C ARG A 68 65.26 20.19 30.84
N LYS A 69 64.39 20.81 30.04
CA LYS A 69 63.89 20.27 28.76
C LYS A 69 63.24 18.89 28.87
N GLU A 70 62.69 18.57 30.04
CA GLU A 70 62.02 17.31 30.34
C GLU A 70 60.56 17.65 30.63
N LEU A 71 59.73 17.72 29.57
CA LEU A 71 58.33 18.15 29.69
C LEU A 71 57.40 17.05 30.22
N ASP A 72 57.84 15.80 30.10
CA ASP A 72 57.16 14.61 30.60
C ASP A 72 57.86 14.12 31.86
N GLY A 73 57.11 13.98 32.95
CA GLY A 73 57.69 13.53 34.21
C GLY A 73 56.65 13.40 35.31
N VAL A 74 57.09 12.90 36.46
CA VAL A 74 56.23 12.54 37.60
C VAL A 74 56.52 13.34 38.87
N THR A 75 57.31 14.42 38.78
CA THR A 75 57.65 15.26 39.93
C THR A 75 56.48 16.15 40.35
N ILE A 76 56.56 16.72 41.56
CA ILE A 76 55.58 17.71 42.01
C ILE A 76 55.46 18.92 41.06
N TYR A 77 56.55 19.31 40.39
CA TYR A 77 56.55 20.38 39.39
C TYR A 77 55.73 20.00 38.15
N HIS A 78 55.83 18.75 37.68
CA HIS A 78 55.02 18.24 36.56
C HIS A 78 53.53 18.21 36.91
N ARG A 79 53.20 17.79 38.15
CA ARG A 79 51.84 17.84 38.67
C ARG A 79 51.28 19.26 38.67
N MET A 80 52.00 20.21 39.28
CA MET A 80 51.55 21.61 39.37
C MET A 80 51.34 22.24 38.00
N LEU A 81 52.19 21.90 37.03
CA LEU A 81 52.05 22.36 35.65
C LEU A 81 50.83 21.73 34.98
N SER A 82 50.63 20.41 35.11
CA SER A 82 49.45 19.72 34.57
C SER A 82 48.16 20.28 35.16
N ASP A 83 48.07 20.39 36.48
CA ASP A 83 46.89 20.94 37.15
C ASP A 83 46.62 22.40 36.72
N CYS A 84 47.67 23.18 36.46
CA CYS A 84 47.53 24.55 35.93
C CYS A 84 46.96 24.55 34.51
N LEU A 85 47.41 23.63 33.66
CA LEU A 85 46.88 23.47 32.31
C LEU A 85 45.45 22.92 32.31
N ASP A 86 45.08 22.09 33.29
CA ASP A 86 43.69 21.64 33.46
C ASP A 86 42.75 22.80 33.72
N VAL A 87 43.14 23.75 34.58
CA VAL A 87 42.38 24.99 34.81
C VAL A 87 42.24 25.78 33.52
N ALA A 88 43.32 25.90 32.75
CA ALA A 88 43.31 26.59 31.45
C ALA A 88 42.37 25.91 30.45
N GLU A 89 42.35 24.58 30.40
CA GLU A 89 41.49 23.80 29.51
C GLU A 89 40.02 23.83 29.94
N ILE A 90 39.74 23.95 31.25
CA ILE A 90 38.39 24.21 31.77
C ILE A 90 37.90 25.59 31.34
N PHE A 91 38.73 26.63 31.44
CA PHE A 91 38.36 27.95 30.89
C PHE A 91 38.15 27.90 29.37
N PHE A 92 38.98 27.17 28.64
CA PHE A 92 38.82 27.00 27.20
C PHE A 92 37.51 26.31 26.83
N ASN A 93 37.09 25.29 27.57
CA ASN A 93 35.85 24.55 27.31
C ASN A 93 34.67 25.04 28.18
N ILE A 94 34.74 26.24 28.75
CA ILE A 94 33.82 26.69 29.80
C ILE A 94 32.36 26.75 29.35
N GLU A 95 32.10 27.01 28.07
CA GLU A 95 30.74 26.99 27.50
C GLU A 95 30.09 25.61 27.65
N ALA A 96 30.86 24.53 27.49
CA ALA A 96 30.40 23.15 27.64
C ALA A 96 30.32 22.68 29.11
N LEU A 97 30.83 23.47 30.05
CA LEU A 97 30.98 23.10 31.47
C LEU A 97 30.16 23.98 32.42
N ARG A 98 29.29 24.87 31.92
CA ARG A 98 28.49 25.79 32.76
C ARG A 98 27.55 25.08 33.72
N ASP A 99 27.16 23.84 33.45
CA ASP A 99 26.37 22.99 34.36
C ASP A 99 27.20 22.52 35.58
N LYS A 100 28.51 22.35 35.40
CA LYS A 100 29.45 21.88 36.44
C LYS A 100 30.25 23.01 37.10
N ILE A 101 30.51 24.10 36.39
CA ILE A 101 31.43 25.18 36.79
C ILE A 101 30.72 26.52 36.87
N GLU A 102 31.01 27.24 37.94
CA GLU A 102 30.70 28.66 38.13
C GLU A 102 32.00 29.47 38.15
N ILE A 103 31.98 30.69 37.58
CA ILE A 103 33.13 31.59 37.60
C ILE A 103 32.85 32.69 38.61
N LEU A 104 33.70 32.81 39.63
CA LEU A 104 33.64 33.85 40.65
C LEU A 104 34.69 34.91 40.34
N GLU A 105 34.29 36.17 40.39
CA GLU A 105 35.17 37.32 40.16
C GLU A 105 35.67 37.86 41.50
N TRP A 106 36.97 38.19 41.57
CA TRP A 106 37.60 38.90 42.67
C TRP A 106 38.24 40.20 42.16
N ASN A 107 37.75 41.34 42.64
CA ASN A 107 38.22 42.68 42.29
C ASN A 107 39.14 43.24 43.38
N ALA A 108 40.45 43.22 43.11
CA ALA A 108 41.47 43.75 44.02
C ALA A 108 41.54 45.29 44.05
N GLY A 109 40.93 45.99 43.07
CA GLY A 109 40.86 47.45 43.04
C GLY A 109 42.18 48.18 42.90
N ILE A 110 43.19 47.58 42.27
CA ILE A 110 44.50 48.22 42.14
C ILE A 110 44.41 49.44 41.20
N ILE A 111 44.79 50.61 41.72
CA ILE A 111 44.86 51.87 40.95
C ILE A 111 46.32 52.31 40.90
N SER A 112 46.79 52.74 39.73
CA SER A 112 48.12 53.35 39.58
C SER A 112 47.98 54.84 39.25
N ASN A 113 48.46 55.71 40.14
CA ASN A 113 48.46 57.16 39.95
C ASN A 113 49.91 57.67 39.98
N GLY A 114 50.46 58.05 38.82
CA GLY A 114 51.82 58.62 38.76
C GLY A 114 52.94 57.69 39.23
N GLY A 115 52.73 56.37 39.22
CA GLY A 115 53.72 55.37 39.66
C GLY A 115 53.55 54.86 41.09
N GLU A 116 52.61 55.41 41.86
CA GLU A 116 52.22 54.89 43.18
C GLU A 116 50.95 54.03 43.07
N LEU A 117 50.97 52.86 43.72
CA LEU A 117 49.81 51.97 43.80
C LEU A 117 48.87 52.41 44.93
N GLY A 118 47.59 52.44 44.62
CA GLY A 118 46.48 52.60 45.55
C GLY A 118 45.49 51.44 45.45
N VAL A 119 44.52 51.41 46.36
CA VAL A 119 43.40 50.47 46.33
C VAL A 119 42.11 51.29 46.28
N ASP A 120 41.23 51.01 45.31
CA ASP A 120 39.89 51.59 45.21
C ASP A 120 39.09 51.21 46.47
N PRO A 121 38.58 52.18 47.26
CA PRO A 121 37.76 51.91 48.43
C PRO A 121 36.53 51.05 48.16
N ASN A 122 35.98 51.09 46.93
CA ASN A 122 34.79 50.34 46.55
C ASN A 122 35.07 48.91 46.08
N SER A 123 36.33 48.57 45.82
CA SER A 123 36.75 47.21 45.49
C SER A 123 36.61 46.26 46.68
N GLU A 124 36.67 44.96 46.46
CA GLU A 124 36.55 43.98 47.54
C GLU A 124 37.73 44.04 48.50
N LEU A 125 38.94 44.35 48.01
CA LEU A 125 40.09 44.64 48.87
C LEU A 125 39.90 45.95 49.66
N GLY A 126 39.36 46.99 49.01
CA GLY A 126 39.01 48.25 49.67
C GLY A 126 38.01 48.05 50.80
N GLN A 127 36.97 47.27 50.56
CA GLN A 127 35.97 46.90 51.57
C GLN A 127 36.59 46.14 52.74
N LEU A 128 37.55 45.23 52.51
CA LEU A 128 38.29 44.57 53.58
C LEU A 128 39.13 45.58 54.40
N LEU A 129 39.85 46.48 53.75
CA LEU A 129 40.66 47.52 54.40
C LEU A 129 39.81 48.50 55.23
N HIS A 130 38.56 48.71 54.86
CA HIS A 130 37.61 49.59 55.56
C HIS A 130 36.59 48.85 56.42
N ALA A 131 36.71 47.52 56.57
CA ALA A 131 35.77 46.73 57.34
C ALA A 131 35.73 47.13 58.83
N GLU A 132 34.53 47.12 59.42
CA GLU A 132 34.37 47.34 60.87
C GLU A 132 35.06 46.23 61.68
N ASN A 133 35.10 45.01 61.14
CA ASN A 133 35.75 43.86 61.78
C ASN A 133 37.29 43.98 61.68
N PRO A 134 38.02 44.07 62.80
CA PRO A 134 39.47 44.22 62.79
C PRO A 134 40.21 43.02 62.16
N LYS A 135 39.63 41.81 62.17
CA LYS A 135 40.23 40.64 61.50
C LYS A 135 40.15 40.73 59.98
N HIS A 136 39.05 41.27 59.45
CA HIS A 136 38.89 41.49 58.00
C HIS A 136 39.85 42.59 57.53
N ARG A 137 40.02 43.63 58.34
CA ARG A 137 41.02 44.68 58.09
C ARG A 137 42.43 44.14 58.05
N LEU A 138 42.81 43.31 59.03
CA LEU A 138 44.13 42.67 59.04
C LEU A 138 44.37 41.80 57.80
N LEU A 139 43.36 41.05 57.35
CA LEU A 139 43.43 40.28 56.11
C LEU A 139 43.64 41.21 54.90
N GLY A 140 42.86 42.29 54.81
CA GLY A 140 43.01 43.30 53.75
C GLY A 140 44.39 43.95 53.74
N GLU A 141 44.92 44.34 54.92
CA GLU A 141 46.27 44.91 55.07
C GLU A 141 47.35 43.92 54.63
N THR A 142 47.19 42.64 54.98
CA THR A 142 48.12 41.58 54.58
C THR A 142 48.11 41.37 53.07
N LEU A 143 46.92 41.30 52.45
CA LEU A 143 46.79 41.17 51.00
C LEU A 143 47.40 42.38 50.28
N LYS A 144 47.11 43.61 50.74
CA LYS A 144 47.69 44.84 50.20
C LYS A 144 49.23 44.83 50.29
N MET A 145 49.77 44.43 51.44
CA MET A 145 51.22 44.36 51.65
C MET A 145 51.89 43.49 50.58
N TYR A 146 51.41 42.26 50.36
CA TYR A 146 52.01 41.36 49.37
C TYR A 146 51.78 41.80 47.93
N LEU A 147 50.59 42.32 47.60
CA LEU A 147 50.32 42.87 46.27
C LEU A 147 51.27 44.02 45.92
N PHE A 148 51.61 44.86 46.90
CA PHE A 148 52.45 46.04 46.70
C PHE A 148 53.94 45.69 46.74
N GLN A 149 54.35 44.81 47.65
CA GLN A 149 55.73 44.35 47.76
C GLN A 149 56.18 43.64 46.49
N ASP A 150 55.35 42.72 45.98
CA ASP A 150 55.70 41.87 44.85
C ASP A 150 55.13 42.37 43.51
N GLN A 151 54.77 43.67 43.47
CA GLN A 151 54.01 44.30 42.38
C GLN A 151 54.60 44.10 40.97
N LYS A 152 55.93 44.12 40.86
CA LYS A 152 56.64 43.88 39.59
C LYS A 152 56.84 42.39 39.31
N ALA A 153 57.12 41.60 40.35
CA ALA A 153 57.48 40.19 40.20
C ALA A 153 56.31 39.32 39.72
N PHE A 154 55.07 39.70 40.05
CA PHE A 154 53.85 38.97 39.66
C PHE A 154 52.91 39.79 38.78
N ASN A 155 53.37 40.93 38.24
CA ASN A 155 52.55 41.87 37.47
C ASN A 155 51.32 42.41 38.23
N PHE A 156 51.34 42.46 39.57
CA PHE A 156 50.20 42.99 40.33
C PHE A 156 49.93 44.47 40.10
N SER A 157 50.93 45.25 39.63
CA SER A 157 50.71 46.64 39.23
C SER A 157 49.69 46.79 38.08
N ASP A 158 49.52 45.75 37.26
CA ASP A 158 48.60 45.71 36.12
C ASP A 158 47.39 44.79 36.37
N LEU A 159 47.28 44.22 37.58
CA LEU A 159 46.17 43.34 37.96
C LEU A 159 44.88 44.16 38.08
N LYS A 160 43.85 43.75 37.33
CA LYS A 160 42.50 44.30 37.47
C LYS A 160 41.63 43.36 38.29
N HIS A 161 41.37 42.16 37.77
CA HIS A 161 40.53 41.14 38.43
C HIS A 161 41.21 39.76 38.43
N CYS A 162 40.85 38.92 39.39
CA CYS A 162 41.13 37.49 39.36
C CYS A 162 39.80 36.72 39.21
N TYR A 163 39.81 35.64 38.45
CA TYR A 163 38.62 34.83 38.22
C TYR A 163 38.86 33.41 38.71
N LEU A 164 38.02 32.95 39.64
CA LEU A 164 38.13 31.65 40.30
C LEU A 164 37.07 30.69 39.76
N LEU A 165 37.46 29.44 39.51
CA LEU A 165 36.57 28.37 39.09
C LEU A 165 36.01 27.65 40.32
N ASN A 166 34.69 27.72 40.50
CA ASN A 166 33.95 27.01 41.54
C ASN A 166 33.29 25.76 40.93
N TYR A 167 33.62 24.57 41.46
CA TYR A 167 32.97 23.32 41.06
C TYR A 167 31.67 23.10 41.85
N LYS A 168 30.53 23.15 41.15
CA LYS A 168 29.18 23.18 41.76
C LYS A 168 28.81 21.91 42.54
N GLN A 169 29.44 20.78 42.20
CA GLN A 169 29.13 19.45 42.77
C GLN A 169 30.20 19.00 43.78
N GLY A 170 31.03 19.90 44.29
CA GLY A 170 32.04 19.56 45.28
C GLY A 170 31.47 19.42 46.70
N PRO A 171 32.30 18.97 47.66
CA PRO A 171 31.88 18.68 49.03
C PRO A 171 31.54 19.91 49.88
N GLU A 172 32.08 21.08 49.56
CA GLU A 172 31.90 22.33 50.32
C GLU A 172 30.90 23.27 49.61
N MET A 173 30.50 24.35 50.29
CA MET A 173 29.64 25.38 49.70
C MET A 173 30.31 26.13 48.53
N ILE A 174 31.63 26.35 48.62
CA ILE A 174 32.46 26.93 47.55
C ILE A 174 33.68 26.03 47.38
N ASN A 175 33.81 25.42 46.20
CA ASN A 175 34.86 24.47 45.85
C ASN A 175 35.79 25.07 44.79
N ILE A 176 36.71 25.95 45.21
CA ILE A 176 37.66 26.57 44.29
C ILE A 176 38.68 25.54 43.82
N ILE A 177 38.66 25.24 42.51
CA ILE A 177 39.57 24.29 41.86
C ILE A 177 40.79 24.99 41.22
N GLY A 178 40.69 26.29 40.94
CA GLY A 178 41.75 27.11 40.36
C GLY A 178 41.25 28.48 39.91
N GLY A 179 42.08 29.23 39.20
CA GLY A 179 41.71 30.55 38.67
C GLY A 179 42.74 31.17 37.73
N THR A 180 42.47 32.41 37.31
CA THR A 180 43.40 33.22 36.51
C THR A 180 44.54 33.79 37.36
N SER A 181 45.70 34.00 36.74
CA SER A 181 46.93 34.48 37.39
C SER A 181 47.61 35.56 36.54
N PRO A 182 48.01 36.70 37.14
CA PRO A 182 48.76 37.76 36.46
C PRO A 182 50.23 37.37 36.18
N ALA A 183 50.72 36.27 36.76
CA ALA A 183 52.12 35.83 36.61
C ALA A 183 52.29 34.51 35.85
N THR A 184 51.25 33.68 35.82
CA THR A 184 51.30 32.31 35.26
C THR A 184 50.13 32.01 34.30
N LEU A 185 49.37 33.03 33.88
CA LEU A 185 48.06 32.95 33.21
C LEU A 185 46.96 32.28 34.05
N PHE A 186 47.25 31.12 34.63
CA PHE A 186 46.34 30.33 35.46
C PHE A 186 47.07 29.75 36.67
N PHE A 187 46.31 29.24 37.64
CA PHE A 187 46.82 28.43 38.74
C PHE A 187 45.75 27.44 39.21
N SER A 188 46.16 26.28 39.73
CA SER A 188 45.27 25.32 40.39
C SER A 188 45.26 25.52 41.90
N SER A 189 44.16 25.12 42.55
CA SER A 189 44.06 25.10 44.00
C SER A 189 45.06 24.12 44.62
N ALA A 190 45.54 24.43 45.83
CA ALA A 190 46.38 23.53 46.61
C ALA A 190 45.57 22.43 47.33
N ASN A 191 44.24 22.56 47.37
CA ASN A 191 43.34 21.62 48.03
C ASN A 191 43.30 20.25 47.33
N ASN A 192 42.69 19.26 47.99
CA ASN A 192 42.43 17.97 47.36
C ASN A 192 41.30 18.11 46.32
N LEU A 193 41.61 17.92 45.04
CA LEU A 193 40.67 18.06 43.91
C LEU A 193 40.14 16.72 43.39
N SER A 194 40.33 15.61 44.12
CA SER A 194 39.92 14.27 43.67
C SER A 194 38.41 14.12 43.41
N PHE A 195 37.59 15.04 43.94
CA PHE A 195 36.14 15.08 43.74
C PHE A 195 35.72 15.65 42.39
N VAL A 196 36.62 16.27 41.62
CA VAL A 196 36.30 16.83 40.31
C VAL A 196 36.12 15.70 39.30
N ASP A 197 35.00 15.74 38.57
CA ASP A 197 34.66 14.80 37.51
C ASP A 197 34.49 15.51 36.16
N ILE A 198 35.63 15.89 35.59
CA ILE A 198 35.76 16.50 34.27
C ILE A 198 36.84 15.73 33.49
N ARG A 199 36.60 15.50 32.20
CA ARG A 199 37.51 14.79 31.30
C ARG A 199 37.61 15.50 29.96
N PHE A 200 38.80 15.51 29.38
CA PHE A 200 39.06 16.01 28.04
C PHE A 200 39.69 14.89 27.20
N GLY A 201 38.90 14.29 26.31
CA GLY A 201 39.31 13.06 25.62
C GLY A 201 39.53 11.92 26.63
N ASN A 202 40.74 11.39 26.69
CA ASN A 202 41.13 10.33 27.63
C ASN A 202 41.72 10.88 28.95
N ASP A 203 42.00 12.19 29.02
CA ASP A 203 42.64 12.83 30.17
C ASP A 203 41.60 13.22 31.23
N ARG A 204 41.87 12.90 32.51
CA ARG A 204 41.01 13.30 33.63
C ARG A 204 41.73 14.41 34.39
N VAL A 205 41.04 15.54 34.57
CA VAL A 205 41.65 16.69 35.26
C VAL A 205 42.01 16.34 36.71
N PHE A 206 43.11 16.93 37.20
CA PHE A 206 43.61 16.82 38.56
C PHE A 206 43.89 15.39 39.06
N ASP A 207 44.26 14.48 38.16
CA ASP A 207 44.57 13.09 38.49
C ASP A 207 46.08 12.86 38.69
N SER A 208 46.52 11.58 38.69
CA SER A 208 47.93 11.23 38.82
C SER A 208 48.65 10.99 37.48
N GLN A 209 47.98 11.21 36.35
CA GLN A 209 48.53 11.09 35.00
C GLN A 209 48.74 12.49 34.41
N TYR A 210 49.92 13.06 34.66
CA TYR A 210 50.20 14.45 34.31
C TYR A 210 50.28 14.64 32.78
N CYS A 211 49.51 15.61 32.28
CA CYS A 211 49.32 15.87 30.86
C CYS A 211 49.93 17.25 30.47
N PRO A 212 51.14 17.29 29.88
CA PRO A 212 51.77 18.53 29.42
C PRO A 212 51.08 19.08 28.17
N LEU A 213 51.29 20.36 27.86
CA LEU A 213 50.57 21.08 26.79
C LEU A 213 50.68 20.37 25.42
N HIS A 214 51.84 19.84 25.06
CA HIS A 214 52.07 19.20 23.75
C HIS A 214 51.28 17.89 23.53
N LYS A 215 50.69 17.30 24.59
CA LYS A 215 49.87 16.08 24.53
C LYS A 215 48.36 16.35 24.58
N ARG A 216 47.94 17.60 24.76
CA ARG A 216 46.53 17.99 24.84
C ARG A 216 45.89 18.12 23.46
N SER A 217 44.58 18.39 23.41
CA SER A 217 43.84 18.47 22.14
C SER A 217 44.44 19.51 21.19
N LYS A 218 44.45 19.20 19.88
CA LYS A 218 45.06 20.07 18.85
C LYS A 218 44.48 21.48 18.86
N ASP A 219 43.18 21.62 19.09
CA ASP A 219 42.52 22.92 19.16
C ASP A 219 42.91 23.72 20.41
N PHE A 220 43.08 23.05 21.55
CA PHE A 220 43.54 23.70 22.78
C PHE A 220 44.99 24.18 22.65
N ILE A 221 45.86 23.36 22.04
CA ILE A 221 47.24 23.76 21.72
C ILE A 221 47.24 25.01 20.84
N VAL A 222 46.49 25.00 19.74
CA VAL A 222 46.40 26.15 18.81
C VAL A 222 45.86 27.40 19.51
N PHE A 223 44.83 27.24 20.36
CA PHE A 223 44.30 28.32 21.17
C PHE A 223 45.38 28.96 22.06
N PHE A 224 46.20 28.13 22.71
CA PHE A 224 47.24 28.61 23.61
C PHE A 224 48.33 29.41 22.88
N TYR A 225 48.74 28.98 21.67
CA TYR A 225 49.65 29.76 20.81
C TYR A 225 49.00 31.03 20.25
N GLN A 226 47.72 30.99 19.91
CA GLN A 226 46.98 32.17 19.47
C GLN A 226 46.87 33.21 20.62
N LEU A 227 46.65 32.76 21.85
CA LEU A 227 46.66 33.61 23.05
C LEU A 227 48.04 34.28 23.21
N ARG A 228 49.14 33.51 23.13
CA ARG A 228 50.52 34.04 23.15
C ARG A 228 50.74 35.12 22.09
N ASN A 229 50.30 34.88 20.85
CA ASN A 229 50.47 35.84 19.74
C ASN A 229 49.64 37.12 19.90
N THR A 230 48.56 37.07 20.69
CA THR A 230 47.63 38.20 20.87
C THR A 230 48.01 39.05 22.07
N PHE A 231 48.65 38.47 23.08
CA PHE A 231 49.05 39.17 24.29
C PHE A 231 50.24 40.11 24.04
N SER A 232 50.07 41.41 24.27
CA SER A 232 51.17 42.37 24.12
C SER A 232 52.26 42.13 25.16
N ALA A 233 53.52 42.07 24.73
CA ALA A 233 54.70 41.83 25.59
C ALA A 233 54.62 40.52 26.39
N PHE A 234 54.06 39.45 25.81
CA PHE A 234 53.92 38.13 26.47
C PHE A 234 55.24 37.60 27.04
N SER A 235 56.36 37.71 26.31
CA SER A 235 57.67 37.24 26.76
C SER A 235 58.19 37.97 27.99
N ASP A 236 57.83 39.25 28.16
CA ASP A 236 58.28 40.07 29.29
C ASP A 236 57.39 39.84 30.52
N LYS A 237 56.08 39.68 30.31
CA LYS A 237 55.09 39.46 31.38
C LYS A 237 55.08 38.02 31.89
N PHE A 238 55.34 37.04 31.00
CA PHE A 238 55.26 35.60 31.28
C PHE A 238 56.51 34.83 30.77
N PRO A 239 57.73 35.21 31.20
CA PRO A 239 58.97 34.66 30.64
C PRO A 239 59.10 33.13 30.83
N ASP A 240 58.69 32.62 31.99
CA ASP A 240 58.77 31.19 32.30
C ASP A 240 57.80 30.35 31.43
N ILE A 241 56.60 30.86 31.16
CA ILE A 241 55.61 30.21 30.27
C ILE A 241 56.07 30.29 28.82
N ASN A 242 56.61 31.44 28.40
CA ASN A 242 57.13 31.63 27.04
C ASN A 242 58.20 30.58 26.72
N SER A 243 59.17 30.39 27.63
CA SER A 243 60.20 29.35 27.50
C SER A 243 59.62 27.93 27.44
N TYR A 244 58.63 27.62 28.28
CA TYR A 244 57.93 26.32 28.26
C TYR A 244 57.19 26.08 26.93
N MET A 245 56.50 27.09 26.40
CA MET A 245 55.80 26.99 25.12
C MET A 245 56.77 26.79 23.95
N ASP A 246 57.92 27.48 23.95
CA ASP A 246 58.94 27.27 22.92
C ASP A 246 59.41 25.80 22.88
N GLN A 247 59.56 25.16 24.04
CA GLN A 247 59.90 23.73 24.13
C GLN A 247 58.75 22.81 23.71
N CYS A 248 57.51 23.16 24.03
CA CYS A 248 56.35 22.41 23.56
C CYS A 248 56.27 22.42 22.04
N PHE A 249 56.59 23.56 21.41
CA PHE A 249 56.52 23.72 19.95
C PHE A 249 57.45 22.74 19.23
N GLU A 250 58.64 22.48 19.79
CA GLU A 250 59.61 21.54 19.23
C GLU A 250 59.05 20.11 19.10
N LEU A 251 58.17 19.69 20.02
CA LEU A 251 57.59 18.34 20.08
C LEU A 251 56.34 18.12 19.21
N LEU A 252 55.76 19.18 18.63
CA LEU A 252 54.54 19.05 17.83
C LEU A 252 54.78 18.43 16.44
N ASP A 253 53.75 17.80 15.87
CA ASP A 253 53.78 17.30 14.50
C ASP A 253 53.86 18.45 13.45
N ASN A 254 54.33 18.14 12.24
CA ASN A 254 54.54 19.16 11.20
C ASN A 254 53.24 19.89 10.80
N THR A 255 52.12 19.17 10.73
CA THR A 255 50.81 19.74 10.37
C THR A 255 50.39 20.79 11.39
N LEU A 256 50.55 20.50 12.68
CA LEU A 256 50.20 21.42 13.76
C LEU A 256 51.18 22.59 13.85
N LYS A 257 52.48 22.36 13.62
CA LYS A 257 53.49 23.43 13.51
C LYS A 257 53.13 24.41 12.40
N ASP A 258 52.70 23.93 11.23
CA ASP A 258 52.30 24.77 10.12
C ASP A 258 50.99 25.53 10.40
N ARG A 259 50.01 24.89 11.05
CA ARG A 259 48.80 25.57 11.55
C ARG A 259 49.12 26.69 12.53
N ILE A 260 50.11 26.52 13.41
CA ILE A 260 50.55 27.55 14.37
C ILE A 260 51.34 28.68 13.68
N ARG A 261 52.21 28.38 12.72
CA ARG A 261 52.98 29.39 11.96
C ARG A 261 52.09 30.30 11.10
N THR A 262 50.93 29.81 10.69
CA THR A 262 49.99 30.50 9.78
C THR A 262 48.83 31.18 10.52
N LEU A 263 48.89 31.26 11.85
CA LEU A 263 47.88 31.95 12.66
C LEU A 263 47.77 33.42 12.26
N GLN A 264 46.54 33.84 11.97
CA GLN A 264 46.26 35.18 11.49
C GLN A 264 46.27 36.21 12.63
N PRO A 265 46.78 37.43 12.40
CA PRO A 265 46.55 38.56 13.30
C PRO A 265 45.05 38.77 13.52
N GLY A 266 44.61 38.86 14.78
CA GLY A 266 43.18 38.97 15.13
C GLY A 266 42.39 37.65 15.16
N GLY A 267 43.01 36.51 14.82
CA GLY A 267 42.36 35.19 14.86
C GLY A 267 41.83 34.79 16.24
N TYR A 268 42.41 35.33 17.32
CA TYR A 268 41.90 35.16 18.68
C TYR A 268 40.49 35.71 18.84
N ASP A 269 40.21 36.86 18.24
CA ASP A 269 38.93 37.54 18.38
C ASP A 269 37.82 36.94 17.52
N THR A 270 38.18 36.40 16.35
CA THR A 270 37.23 35.83 15.38
C THR A 270 36.89 34.37 15.64
N ASN A 271 37.84 33.57 16.14
CA ASN A 271 37.69 32.11 16.22
C ASN A 271 37.22 31.62 17.60
N TYR A 272 37.25 32.47 18.63
CA TYR A 272 36.95 32.12 20.02
C TYR A 272 35.96 33.11 20.64
N ASN A 273 35.11 32.64 21.55
CA ASN A 273 34.07 33.45 22.19
C ASN A 273 34.57 34.09 23.49
N ARG A 274 34.08 35.28 23.85
CA ARG A 274 34.41 35.89 25.15
C ARG A 274 33.76 35.11 26.29
N ILE A 275 34.46 34.97 27.42
CA ILE A 275 33.93 34.27 28.58
C ILE A 275 33.22 35.27 29.49
N ALA A 276 31.88 35.28 29.48
CA ALA A 276 31.09 36.09 30.40
C ALA A 276 31.14 35.53 31.84
N VAL A 277 31.23 36.41 32.84
CA VAL A 277 31.15 36.04 34.27
C VAL A 277 29.68 35.86 34.67
N ASN A 278 28.92 36.96 34.69
CA ASN A 278 27.51 37.00 35.11
C ASN A 278 26.57 37.61 34.06
N THR A 279 27.04 38.59 33.28
CA THR A 279 26.23 39.32 32.28
C THR A 279 27.07 39.64 31.04
N GLU A 280 26.38 39.84 29.91
CA GLU A 280 27.01 40.19 28.64
C GLU A 280 27.75 41.54 28.77
N GLY A 281 29.05 41.55 28.50
CA GLY A 281 29.92 42.72 28.69
C GLY A 281 30.89 42.62 29.88
N ASN A 282 30.57 41.86 30.93
CA ASN A 282 31.50 41.54 32.01
C ASN A 282 32.21 40.21 31.70
N ASN A 283 33.46 40.27 31.24
CA ASN A 283 34.19 39.12 30.74
C ASN A 283 35.43 38.83 31.58
N VAL A 284 35.77 37.55 31.70
CA VAL A 284 37.04 37.09 32.27
C VAL A 284 38.21 37.73 31.51
N GLU A 285 39.24 38.17 32.21
CA GLU A 285 40.44 38.78 31.64
C GLU A 285 41.71 38.37 32.38
N ILE A 286 42.85 38.59 31.73
CA ILE A 286 44.19 38.51 32.33
C ILE A 286 44.96 39.77 31.92
N LEU A 287 45.38 40.59 32.88
CA LEU A 287 46.12 41.86 32.68
C LEU A 287 45.48 42.80 31.63
N GLY A 288 44.15 42.84 31.58
CA GLY A 288 43.35 43.64 30.68
C GLY A 288 43.01 43.00 29.34
N LEU A 289 43.56 41.83 29.00
CA LEU A 289 43.19 41.09 27.80
C LEU A 289 41.99 40.16 28.10
N PRO A 290 40.85 40.29 27.40
CA PRO A 290 39.72 39.38 27.58
C PRO A 290 40.09 37.93 27.26
N LEU A 291 39.85 37.03 28.21
CA LEU A 291 40.02 35.60 28.00
C LEU A 291 38.86 35.05 27.16
N ARG A 292 39.20 34.15 26.24
CA ARG A 292 38.25 33.54 25.31
C ARG A 292 38.18 32.02 25.45
N ALA A 293 37.04 31.45 25.08
CA ALA A 293 36.75 30.03 25.09
C ALA A 293 36.50 29.50 23.67
N LYS A 294 36.55 28.17 23.53
CA LYS A 294 36.23 27.46 22.29
C LYS A 294 34.86 27.89 21.79
N ASN A 295 34.80 28.30 20.52
CA ASN A 295 33.53 28.58 19.88
C ASN A 295 32.89 27.28 19.38
N TYR A 296 31.90 26.75 20.12
CA TYR A 296 31.14 25.56 19.71
C TYR A 296 30.08 25.84 18.65
N SER A 297 29.81 27.11 18.31
CA SER A 297 28.81 27.50 17.30
C SER A 297 29.32 27.44 15.85
N ALA A 298 30.63 27.25 15.65
CA ALA A 298 31.16 26.88 14.34
C ALA A 298 30.66 25.46 14.00
N LYS A 299 29.97 25.31 12.86
CA LYS A 299 29.41 24.03 12.37
C LYS A 299 30.40 22.89 12.65
N ALA A 300 30.01 21.94 13.50
CA ALA A 300 30.75 20.69 13.63
C ALA A 300 30.93 20.11 12.22
N GLY A 301 32.19 19.97 11.79
CA GLY A 301 32.49 19.36 10.50
C GLY A 301 32.03 17.91 10.50
N ASN A 302 31.60 17.40 9.34
CA ASN A 302 31.26 15.98 9.17
C ASN A 302 32.43 15.04 9.51
N ASP A 303 33.67 15.54 9.55
CA ASP A 303 34.89 14.74 9.68
C ASP A 303 35.17 14.21 11.10
N ASP A 304 34.40 14.65 12.11
CA ASP A 304 34.61 14.30 13.53
C ASP A 304 33.54 13.36 14.12
N ASN A 305 32.63 12.81 13.30
CA ASN A 305 31.56 11.90 13.75
C ASN A 305 31.28 10.77 12.76
N ASP A 306 31.75 9.56 13.09
CA ASP A 306 31.58 8.35 12.26
C ASP A 306 30.17 7.77 12.29
N PHE A 307 29.33 8.19 13.24
CA PHE A 307 27.98 7.68 13.43
C PHE A 307 26.93 8.32 12.51
N ILE A 308 27.34 9.27 11.65
CA ILE A 308 26.46 9.87 10.64
C ILE A 308 25.94 8.76 9.72
N ILE A 309 24.63 8.74 9.46
CA ILE A 309 24.04 7.70 8.62
C ILE A 309 24.57 7.80 7.18
N ALA A 310 24.81 6.66 6.56
CA ALA A 310 25.08 6.57 5.13
C ALA A 310 23.77 6.54 4.36
N ALA A 311 23.05 7.68 4.38
CA ALA A 311 21.79 7.84 3.66
C ALA A 311 21.99 7.64 2.15
N THR A 312 21.10 6.87 1.53
CA THR A 312 21.06 6.69 0.06
C THR A 312 20.20 7.75 -0.61
N ARG A 313 19.50 8.57 0.17
CA ARG A 313 18.69 9.70 -0.27
C ARG A 313 19.36 11.02 0.05
N VAL A 314 18.95 12.04 -0.70
CA VAL A 314 19.33 13.43 -0.43
C VAL A 314 18.62 13.88 0.83
N VAL A 315 19.38 14.33 1.83
CA VAL A 315 18.85 14.86 3.09
C VAL A 315 18.97 16.37 3.08
N ASP A 316 17.88 17.05 3.37
CA ASP A 316 17.87 18.51 3.54
C ASP A 316 18.47 18.88 4.91
N GLY A 317 19.57 19.62 4.91
CA GLY A 317 20.27 20.04 6.13
C GLY A 317 21.34 19.05 6.60
N LEU A 318 21.51 18.92 7.93
CA LEU A 318 22.49 18.01 8.50
C LEU A 318 21.97 16.56 8.45
N VAL A 319 22.77 15.66 7.90
CA VAL A 319 22.48 14.23 7.89
C VAL A 319 22.52 13.72 9.34
N PRO A 320 21.44 13.12 9.87
CA PRO A 320 21.43 12.70 11.25
C PRO A 320 22.43 11.58 11.53
N CYS A 321 22.86 11.44 12.78
CA CYS A 321 23.61 10.25 13.23
C CYS A 321 22.70 9.24 13.96
N VAL A 322 23.16 8.00 14.09
CA VAL A 322 22.53 6.96 14.91
C VAL A 322 23.54 6.44 15.91
N LEU A 323 23.15 6.27 17.16
CA LEU A 323 24.06 5.88 18.23
C LEU A 323 23.66 4.52 18.80
N PRO A 324 24.62 3.69 19.24
CA PRO A 324 24.32 2.41 19.88
C PRO A 324 23.56 2.60 21.19
N ASN A 325 22.43 1.92 21.34
CA ASN A 325 21.71 1.77 22.62
C ASN A 325 22.12 0.50 23.40
N GLU A 326 23.00 -0.31 22.82
CA GLU A 326 23.59 -1.51 23.42
C GLU A 326 25.12 -1.34 23.46
N ALA A 327 25.81 -2.17 24.24
CA ALA A 327 27.25 -2.13 24.38
C ALA A 327 27.96 -2.15 23.01
N PHE A 328 28.84 -1.18 22.78
CA PHE A 328 29.52 -0.97 21.50
C PHE A 328 30.98 -0.55 21.72
N ASN A 329 31.89 -1.26 21.06
CA ASN A 329 33.34 -1.20 21.35
C ASN A 329 34.20 -0.79 20.15
N ASP A 330 33.61 -0.59 18.97
CA ASP A 330 34.40 -0.14 17.82
C ASP A 330 34.87 1.30 18.09
N PRO A 331 36.17 1.60 17.88
CA PRO A 331 36.76 2.91 18.19
C PRO A 331 36.41 3.94 17.11
N LEU A 332 35.13 4.27 17.02
CA LEU A 332 34.58 5.24 16.07
C LEU A 332 34.69 6.67 16.62
N GLN A 333 34.90 7.63 15.72
CA GLN A 333 34.95 9.05 16.10
C GLN A 333 33.57 9.54 16.55
N TYR A 334 33.53 10.26 17.68
CA TYR A 334 32.32 10.83 18.25
C TYR A 334 32.62 12.19 18.89
N ALA A 335 32.07 13.26 18.30
CA ALA A 335 32.19 14.64 18.80
C ALA A 335 33.65 15.08 19.09
N GLY A 336 34.59 14.72 18.21
CA GLY A 336 36.01 15.07 18.34
C GLY A 336 36.83 14.15 19.25
N GLY A 337 36.24 13.07 19.76
CA GLY A 337 36.90 12.00 20.52
C GLY A 337 36.62 10.61 19.96
N ILE A 338 36.94 9.56 20.74
CA ILE A 338 36.60 8.17 20.42
C ILE A 338 35.41 7.73 21.30
N TRP A 339 34.47 7.01 20.69
CA TRP A 339 33.33 6.40 21.38
C TRP A 339 33.79 5.53 22.56
N GLN A 340 33.15 5.71 23.73
CA GLN A 340 33.46 4.95 24.93
C GLN A 340 32.44 3.83 25.14
N HIS A 341 32.91 2.69 25.66
CA HIS A 341 32.07 1.52 25.88
C HIS A 341 30.77 1.83 26.63
N ASN A 342 30.83 2.67 27.67
CA ASN A 342 29.69 3.00 28.53
C ASN A 342 28.79 4.14 28.00
N TYR A 343 29.13 4.81 26.89
CA TYR A 343 28.32 5.91 26.37
C TYR A 343 26.91 5.48 25.95
N HIS A 344 26.74 4.21 25.57
CA HIS A 344 25.43 3.64 25.20
C HIS A 344 24.39 3.74 26.33
N GLU A 345 24.81 3.76 27.60
CA GLU A 345 23.91 3.83 28.77
C GLU A 345 23.13 5.14 28.83
N GLN A 346 23.66 6.21 28.23
CA GLN A 346 23.02 7.53 28.18
C GLN A 346 22.34 7.81 26.82
N VAL A 347 22.38 6.88 25.87
CA VAL A 347 21.70 7.03 24.58
C VAL A 347 20.21 6.70 24.76
N PRO A 348 19.30 7.67 24.60
CA PRO A 348 17.89 7.42 24.82
C PRO A 348 17.30 6.59 23.68
N ALA A 349 16.35 5.70 24.02
CA ALA A 349 15.55 4.99 23.02
C ALA A 349 14.47 5.87 22.38
N TYR A 350 14.15 7.01 23.00
CA TYR A 350 13.15 7.98 22.55
C TYR A 350 13.53 9.39 23.01
N ASP A 351 13.48 10.35 22.08
CA ASP A 351 13.59 11.78 22.37
C ASP A 351 12.42 12.52 21.70
N ALA A 352 11.61 13.20 22.51
CA ALA A 352 10.43 13.93 22.05
C ALA A 352 10.79 15.25 21.35
N ARG A 353 12.02 15.76 21.52
CA ARG A 353 12.46 17.02 20.91
C ARG A 353 12.55 16.87 19.38
N PRO A 354 12.21 17.91 18.61
CA PRO A 354 12.47 17.96 17.17
C PRO A 354 13.94 17.66 16.85
N LEU A 355 14.23 16.98 15.73
CA LEU A 355 15.61 16.59 15.36
C LEU A 355 16.58 17.78 15.38
N SER A 356 16.12 18.95 14.93
CA SER A 356 16.90 20.18 14.91
C SER A 356 17.23 20.75 16.30
N GLU A 357 16.57 20.30 17.37
CA GLU A 357 16.75 20.76 18.75
C GLU A 357 17.51 19.76 19.64
N ARG A 358 17.82 18.58 19.09
CA ARG A 358 18.51 17.53 19.82
C ARG A 358 19.99 17.84 20.01
N THR A 359 20.52 17.35 21.12
CA THR A 359 21.93 17.45 21.53
C THR A 359 22.51 16.06 21.67
N LEU A 360 23.73 15.84 21.18
CA LEU A 360 24.38 14.54 21.18
C LEU A 360 24.45 13.95 22.62
N PRO A 361 24.01 12.69 22.85
CA PRO A 361 24.17 12.01 24.13
C PRO A 361 25.61 12.00 24.64
N ASN A 362 25.84 12.16 25.94
CA ASN A 362 27.17 12.36 26.54
C ASN A 362 27.92 13.65 26.08
N GLN A 363 27.33 14.47 25.21
CA GLN A 363 27.92 15.67 24.61
C GLN A 363 26.87 16.80 24.52
N ALA A 364 26.25 17.12 25.66
CA ALA A 364 25.04 17.98 25.73
C ALA A 364 25.20 19.40 25.15
N HIS A 365 26.43 19.86 24.95
CA HIS A 365 26.76 21.14 24.32
C HIS A 365 26.78 21.09 22.79
N VAL A 366 26.82 19.89 22.18
CA VAL A 366 26.83 19.70 20.73
C VAL A 366 25.41 19.48 20.23
N LYS A 367 24.85 20.50 19.57
CA LYS A 367 23.55 20.43 18.90
C LYS A 367 23.73 19.78 17.52
N TYR A 368 23.24 18.54 17.37
CA TYR A 368 23.34 17.78 16.13
C TYR A 368 22.16 16.78 16.06
N PRO A 369 21.50 16.63 14.89
CA PRO A 369 20.36 15.72 14.78
C PRO A 369 20.81 14.25 14.90
N TYR A 370 20.14 13.49 15.75
CA TYR A 370 20.33 12.05 15.84
C TYR A 370 18.99 11.33 15.88
N LEU A 371 18.93 10.13 15.32
CA LEU A 371 17.75 9.26 15.30
C LEU A 371 17.85 8.21 16.41
N THR A 372 16.72 7.92 17.05
CA THR A 372 16.58 6.80 17.99
C THR A 372 15.78 5.66 17.37
N VAL A 373 15.81 4.49 18.01
CA VAL A 373 14.96 3.35 17.63
C VAL A 373 13.47 3.72 17.53
N SER A 374 12.97 4.59 18.40
CA SER A 374 11.57 5.03 18.39
C SER A 374 11.22 6.05 17.29
N ASP A 375 12.21 6.65 16.63
CA ASP A 375 11.96 7.49 15.44
C ASP A 375 11.71 6.63 14.19
N LEU A 376 12.19 5.38 14.19
CA LEU A 376 12.13 4.49 13.04
C LEU A 376 11.19 3.29 13.22
N LEU A 377 11.02 2.78 14.44
CA LEU A 377 10.15 1.63 14.73
C LEU A 377 8.89 2.03 15.51
N GLU A 378 7.76 1.44 15.11
CA GLU A 378 6.47 1.62 15.77
C GLU A 378 6.44 0.91 17.14
N PRO A 379 5.71 1.45 18.13
CA PRO A 379 5.62 0.85 19.47
C PRO A 379 4.75 -0.42 19.49
N TYR A 380 3.84 -0.57 18.52
CA TYR A 380 2.94 -1.71 18.38
C TYR A 380 3.26 -2.49 17.12
N LEU A 381 3.25 -3.82 17.21
CA LEU A 381 3.44 -4.74 16.09
C LEU A 381 2.10 -5.40 15.75
N ILE A 382 1.58 -5.11 14.58
CA ILE A 382 0.31 -5.67 14.10
C ILE A 382 0.57 -7.08 13.57
N LYS A 383 -0.07 -8.08 14.20
CA LYS A 383 -0.07 -9.47 13.77
C LYS A 383 -1.37 -9.81 13.04
N VAL A 384 -1.27 -10.42 11.88
CA VAL A 384 -2.39 -10.88 11.05
C VAL A 384 -2.55 -12.40 11.11
N PRO A 385 -3.77 -12.96 10.96
CA PRO A 385 -4.07 -14.37 11.22
C PRO A 385 -3.71 -15.33 10.05
N TYR A 386 -2.74 -14.94 9.22
CA TYR A 386 -2.24 -15.72 8.10
C TYR A 386 -0.83 -15.25 7.71
N PRO A 387 0.00 -16.10 7.08
CA PRO A 387 1.27 -15.66 6.50
C PRO A 387 1.06 -14.69 5.34
N LEU A 388 1.94 -13.69 5.22
CA LEU A 388 1.92 -12.80 4.07
C LEU A 388 2.35 -13.54 2.78
N ASP A 389 1.75 -13.20 1.64
CA ASP A 389 2.21 -13.68 0.33
C ASP A 389 3.51 -12.96 -0.05
N THR A 390 4.64 -13.63 0.21
CA THR A 390 5.98 -13.07 0.01
C THR A 390 6.34 -12.86 -1.47
N ASN A 391 5.56 -13.39 -2.41
CA ASN A 391 5.74 -13.08 -3.83
C ASN A 391 5.14 -11.71 -4.19
N LEU A 392 4.21 -11.21 -3.39
CA LEU A 392 3.45 -9.98 -3.65
C LEU A 392 3.70 -8.90 -2.60
N PHE A 393 4.11 -9.24 -1.38
CA PHE A 393 4.31 -8.29 -0.29
C PHE A 393 5.58 -8.61 0.49
N PHE A 394 6.34 -7.57 0.86
CA PHE A 394 7.53 -7.75 1.69
C PHE A 394 7.15 -8.04 3.15
N ASP A 395 7.59 -9.18 3.68
CA ASP A 395 7.28 -9.65 5.02
C ASP A 395 8.30 -9.22 6.10
N GLY A 396 9.26 -8.37 5.75
CA GLY A 396 10.29 -7.89 6.67
C GLY A 396 11.34 -8.93 7.04
N ASN A 397 11.54 -9.94 6.17
CA ASN A 397 12.41 -11.08 6.41
C ASN A 397 12.03 -11.83 7.70
N TYR A 398 10.76 -12.20 7.82
CA TYR A 398 10.25 -12.90 9.00
C TYR A 398 10.79 -14.34 9.07
N GLU A 399 11.55 -14.65 10.12
CA GLU A 399 12.09 -15.97 10.42
C GLU A 399 11.27 -16.65 11.53
N CYS A 400 10.53 -17.69 11.15
CA CYS A 400 9.79 -18.51 12.09
C CYS A 400 10.68 -19.66 12.57
N THR A 401 11.21 -19.53 13.78
CA THR A 401 12.17 -20.48 14.38
C THR A 401 11.55 -21.39 15.44
N LEU A 402 10.40 -20.98 16.01
CA LEU A 402 9.75 -21.68 17.12
C LEU A 402 8.65 -22.66 16.70
N SER A 403 8.14 -22.58 15.47
CA SER A 403 7.12 -23.48 14.94
C SER A 403 7.57 -24.17 13.65
N SER A 404 6.94 -25.30 13.32
CA SER A 404 7.18 -26.02 12.07
C SER A 404 6.43 -25.44 10.87
N LYS A 405 5.47 -24.52 11.10
CA LYS A 405 4.65 -23.89 10.07
C LYS A 405 4.33 -22.44 10.43
N LYS A 406 4.53 -21.53 9.48
CA LYS A 406 4.03 -20.14 9.58
C LYS A 406 2.51 -20.18 9.47
N ASP A 407 1.80 -19.82 10.53
CA ASP A 407 0.33 -19.72 10.61
C ASP A 407 -0.17 -18.27 10.77
N HIS A 408 0.74 -17.31 10.85
CA HIS A 408 0.46 -15.88 11.00
C HIS A 408 1.53 -15.04 10.28
N GLY A 409 1.29 -13.74 10.24
CA GLY A 409 2.16 -12.75 9.60
C GLY A 409 2.15 -11.44 10.36
N PHE A 410 2.99 -10.51 9.92
CA PHE A 410 3.16 -9.22 10.59
C PHE A 410 3.19 -8.08 9.57
N ILE A 411 2.51 -6.98 9.89
CA ILE A 411 2.68 -5.72 9.17
C ILE A 411 3.96 -5.06 9.69
N LEU A 412 4.77 -4.48 8.80
CA LEU A 412 6.08 -3.94 9.18
C LEU A 412 5.92 -2.84 10.25
N PRO A 413 6.54 -2.97 11.43
CA PRO A 413 6.47 -1.97 12.48
C PRO A 413 7.47 -0.84 12.20
N LEU A 414 7.49 -0.35 10.97
CA LEU A 414 8.40 0.68 10.50
C LEU A 414 7.63 2.00 10.40
N LYS A 415 8.25 3.09 10.81
CA LYS A 415 7.73 4.45 10.59
C LYS A 415 8.13 4.91 9.20
N LYS A 416 7.22 5.57 8.49
CA LYS A 416 7.47 6.07 7.12
C LYS A 416 8.66 7.03 7.03
N GLN A 417 9.04 7.69 8.14
CA GLN A 417 10.23 8.54 8.28
C GLN A 417 11.53 7.80 7.92
N PHE A 418 11.57 6.47 8.02
CA PHE A 418 12.69 5.68 7.50
C PHE A 418 13.00 6.02 6.02
N PHE A 419 11.96 6.21 5.22
CA PHE A 419 12.08 6.52 3.79
C PHE A 419 12.49 7.97 3.50
N GLU A 420 12.69 8.83 4.51
CA GLU A 420 13.37 10.12 4.33
C GLU A 420 14.86 9.92 4.04
N TYR A 421 15.44 8.81 4.49
CA TYR A 421 16.89 8.56 4.43
C TYR A 421 17.28 7.39 3.52
N PHE A 422 16.40 6.39 3.42
CA PHE A 422 16.66 5.14 2.70
C PHE A 422 15.55 4.81 1.70
N SER A 423 15.83 3.96 0.72
CA SER A 423 14.84 3.47 -0.26
C SER A 423 14.20 2.15 0.19
N ILE A 424 13.14 1.72 -0.51
CA ILE A 424 12.57 0.37 -0.32
C ILE A 424 13.61 -0.72 -0.66
N GLN A 425 14.44 -0.47 -1.68
CA GLN A 425 15.50 -1.40 -2.06
C GLN A 425 16.53 -1.57 -0.94
N ASP A 426 16.88 -0.50 -0.23
CA ASP A 426 17.80 -0.57 0.90
C ASP A 426 17.21 -1.43 2.03
N LEU A 427 15.93 -1.19 2.38
CA LEU A 427 15.22 -1.94 3.41
C LEU A 427 15.20 -3.46 3.14
N GLN A 428 15.03 -3.84 1.87
CA GLN A 428 15.03 -5.23 1.41
C GLN A 428 16.44 -5.82 1.26
N GLY A 429 17.46 -4.95 1.27
CA GLY A 429 18.85 -5.30 1.04
C GLY A 429 19.55 -5.94 2.24
N VAL A 430 20.87 -5.98 2.12
CA VAL A 430 21.79 -6.50 3.14
C VAL A 430 22.85 -5.47 3.48
N THR A 431 23.33 -5.50 4.72
CA THR A 431 24.52 -4.78 5.18
C THR A 431 25.79 -5.39 4.58
N VAL A 432 26.92 -4.71 4.76
CA VAL A 432 28.24 -5.10 4.20
C VAL A 432 28.71 -6.49 4.61
N ASP A 433 28.24 -7.01 5.75
CA ASP A 433 28.52 -8.35 6.29
C ASP A 433 27.45 -9.39 5.92
N GLY A 434 26.54 -9.05 4.98
CA GLY A 434 25.52 -9.95 4.44
C GLY A 434 24.25 -10.08 5.31
N ARG A 435 24.12 -9.33 6.41
CA ARG A 435 22.92 -9.39 7.26
C ARG A 435 21.79 -8.55 6.67
N LYS A 436 20.54 -8.95 6.87
CA LYS A 436 19.38 -8.20 6.38
C LYS A 436 19.25 -6.84 7.07
N MET A 437 18.85 -5.80 6.33
CA MET A 437 18.67 -4.47 6.94
C MET A 437 17.58 -4.48 8.01
N ILE A 438 16.42 -5.10 7.71
CA ILE A 438 15.38 -5.41 8.69
C ILE A 438 15.18 -6.92 8.80
N GLN A 439 14.94 -7.41 10.02
CA GLN A 439 14.71 -8.82 10.30
C GLN A 439 13.76 -8.97 11.49
N MET A 440 12.79 -9.89 11.37
CA MET A 440 11.86 -10.24 12.44
C MET A 440 12.09 -11.70 12.85
N THR A 441 12.34 -11.95 14.13
CA THR A 441 12.64 -13.29 14.65
C THR A 441 11.75 -13.60 15.85
N ASP A 442 11.07 -14.75 15.81
CA ASP A 442 10.24 -15.22 16.92
C ASP A 442 11.07 -15.39 18.20
N MET A 443 10.51 -14.96 19.34
CA MET A 443 11.09 -15.12 20.66
C MET A 443 10.08 -15.78 21.60
N PRO A 444 10.51 -16.54 22.63
CA PRO A 444 9.59 -17.04 23.64
C PRO A 444 8.77 -15.90 24.28
N GLY A 445 7.47 -15.87 23.99
CA GLY A 445 6.54 -14.85 24.50
C GLY A 445 6.44 -13.55 23.71
N GLY A 446 7.01 -13.46 22.49
CA GLY A 446 6.94 -12.25 21.67
C GLY A 446 7.72 -12.33 20.35
N MET A 447 8.14 -11.17 19.85
CA MET A 447 8.87 -10.98 18.59
C MET A 447 10.05 -10.04 18.79
N LYS A 448 11.22 -10.37 18.25
CA LYS A 448 12.35 -9.42 18.15
C LYS A 448 12.38 -8.83 16.75
N VAL A 449 12.36 -7.50 16.66
CA VAL A 449 12.59 -6.77 15.40
C VAL A 449 13.96 -6.14 15.47
N THR A 450 14.78 -6.40 14.46
CA THR A 450 16.13 -5.86 14.32
C THR A 450 16.20 -4.99 13.08
N LEU A 451 16.64 -3.73 13.23
CA LEU A 451 16.83 -2.77 12.15
C LEU A 451 18.28 -2.28 12.17
N ARG A 452 19.01 -2.49 11.07
CA ARG A 452 20.43 -2.16 10.93
C ARG A 452 20.56 -0.92 10.05
N ILE A 453 21.03 0.17 10.61
CA ILE A 453 21.15 1.47 9.93
C ILE A 453 22.60 1.68 9.49
N PRO A 454 22.87 1.73 8.17
CA PRO A 454 24.20 2.04 7.64
C PRO A 454 24.70 3.39 8.14
N ILE A 455 25.97 3.44 8.52
CA ILE A 455 26.72 4.66 8.86
C ILE A 455 27.94 4.78 7.95
N GLN A 456 28.67 5.88 8.06
CA GLN A 456 29.91 6.10 7.31
C GLN A 456 30.95 4.98 7.51
N LYS A 457 32.01 4.99 6.69
CA LYS A 457 33.12 4.00 6.74
C LYS A 457 32.66 2.54 6.62
N ASN A 458 31.59 2.27 5.88
CA ASN A 458 31.04 0.93 5.63
C ASN A 458 30.71 0.17 6.93
N ARG A 459 30.11 0.84 7.91
CA ARG A 459 29.65 0.25 9.17
C ARG A 459 28.12 0.40 9.30
N TYR A 460 27.54 -0.17 10.34
CA TYR A 460 26.13 0.03 10.69
C TYR A 460 25.92 0.02 12.20
N ILE A 461 24.84 0.67 12.65
CA ILE A 461 24.33 0.56 14.02
C ILE A 461 23.07 -0.29 14.02
N GLN A 462 22.97 -1.22 14.98
CA GLN A 462 21.83 -2.10 15.11
C GLN A 462 20.87 -1.55 16.17
N PHE A 463 19.65 -1.22 15.75
CA PHE A 463 18.52 -1.07 16.64
C PHE A 463 17.78 -2.39 16.81
N SER A 464 17.35 -2.67 18.03
CA SER A 464 16.53 -3.83 18.33
C SER A 464 15.37 -3.43 19.24
N ARG A 465 14.19 -4.02 19.03
CA ARG A 465 13.03 -3.88 19.91
C ARG A 465 12.37 -5.23 20.13
N LEU A 466 12.06 -5.52 21.39
CA LEU A 466 11.30 -6.71 21.79
C LEU A 466 9.82 -6.35 21.93
N TYR A 467 8.98 -6.99 21.13
CA TYR A 467 7.53 -6.88 21.19
C TYR A 467 6.98 -8.05 21.98
N SER A 468 6.42 -7.79 23.16
CA SER A 468 5.81 -8.85 23.99
C SER A 468 4.38 -9.12 23.54
N ASN A 469 3.93 -10.37 23.60
CA ASN A 469 2.53 -10.69 23.35
C ASN A 469 1.63 -9.99 24.39
N ASN A 470 0.49 -9.44 23.94
CA ASN A 470 -0.49 -8.93 24.88
C ASN A 470 -1.07 -10.08 25.72
N ARG A 471 -0.92 -9.99 27.04
CA ARG A 471 -1.45 -10.98 28.00
C ARG A 471 -2.76 -10.54 28.65
N MET A 472 -3.18 -9.30 28.42
CA MET A 472 -4.42 -8.73 28.95
C MET A 472 -5.58 -9.08 28.02
N GLN A 473 -6.75 -9.39 28.58
CA GLN A 473 -7.93 -9.82 27.81
C GLN A 473 -8.79 -8.66 27.30
N ASP A 474 -8.75 -7.52 28.00
CA ASP A 474 -9.69 -6.41 27.84
C ASP A 474 -9.02 -5.06 27.53
N THR A 475 -7.69 -4.96 27.68
CA THR A 475 -6.94 -3.73 27.44
C THR A 475 -5.63 -4.01 26.69
N VAL A 476 -5.13 -3.01 25.97
CA VAL A 476 -3.76 -3.03 25.43
C VAL A 476 -2.91 -2.09 26.27
N PRO A 477 -1.76 -2.54 26.82
CA PRO A 477 -0.87 -1.68 27.58
C PRO A 477 -0.41 -0.46 26.77
N GLN A 478 -0.37 0.70 27.43
CA GLN A 478 0.31 1.87 26.90
C GLN A 478 1.81 1.60 26.88
N VAL A 479 2.45 1.90 25.76
CA VAL A 479 3.88 1.68 25.57
C VAL A 479 4.61 3.01 25.66
N GLU A 480 5.52 3.13 26.62
CA GLU A 480 6.41 4.30 26.70
C GLU A 480 7.64 4.07 25.83
N GLY A 481 7.87 4.96 24.86
CA GLY A 481 9.00 4.84 23.93
C GLY A 481 10.38 4.83 24.61
N ARG A 482 10.47 5.34 25.85
CA ARG A 482 11.71 5.36 26.65
C ARG A 482 12.20 3.97 27.04
N ASP A 483 11.29 3.00 27.18
CA ASP A 483 11.62 1.64 27.64
C ASP A 483 12.14 0.74 26.52
N ASN A 484 12.05 1.18 25.27
CA ASN A 484 12.33 0.38 24.07
C ASN A 484 11.66 -1.01 24.05
N LYS A 485 10.45 -1.10 24.60
CA LYS A 485 9.60 -2.28 24.55
C LYS A 485 8.45 -2.02 23.60
N GLY A 486 7.94 -3.07 22.98
CA GLY A 486 6.72 -3.00 22.16
C GLY A 486 5.70 -4.06 22.57
N ILE A 487 4.51 -3.98 21.99
CA ILE A 487 3.44 -4.96 22.20
C ILE A 487 2.95 -5.50 20.87
N VAL A 488 2.79 -6.82 20.78
CA VAL A 488 2.11 -7.48 19.66
C VAL A 488 0.61 -7.37 19.86
N ILE A 489 -0.09 -6.96 18.81
CA ILE A 489 -1.56 -6.87 18.78
C ILE A 489 -2.10 -7.70 17.62
N ASP A 490 -3.04 -8.61 17.92
CA ASP A 490 -3.68 -9.43 16.91
C ASP A 490 -4.83 -8.67 16.25
N HIS A 491 -4.77 -8.52 14.92
CA HIS A 491 -5.79 -7.87 14.11
C HIS A 491 -6.22 -8.75 12.94
N GLN A 492 -7.52 -8.90 12.75
CA GLN A 492 -8.08 -9.68 11.66
C GLN A 492 -8.43 -8.79 10.48
N ILE A 493 -7.37 -8.37 9.79
CA ILE A 493 -7.47 -7.53 8.59
C ILE A 493 -6.90 -8.24 7.36
N THR A 494 -7.33 -7.84 6.17
CA THR A 494 -6.65 -8.16 4.90
C THR A 494 -6.79 -7.03 3.91
N MET A 495 -5.91 -7.00 2.91
CA MET A 495 -5.95 -6.02 1.84
C MET A 495 -5.79 -6.71 0.48
N ALA A 496 -6.49 -6.18 -0.52
CA ALA A 496 -6.35 -6.57 -1.92
C ALA A 496 -6.11 -5.33 -2.80
N ILE A 497 -5.17 -5.42 -3.74
CA ILE A 497 -4.83 -4.33 -4.67
C ILE A 497 -5.13 -4.77 -6.10
N TYR A 498 -5.90 -3.95 -6.83
CA TYR A 498 -6.24 -4.15 -8.25
C TYR A 498 -6.02 -2.86 -9.06
N PRO A 499 -5.33 -2.87 -10.22
CA PRO A 499 -4.52 -3.98 -10.68
C PRO A 499 -3.24 -4.12 -9.84
N PHE A 500 -2.67 -5.32 -9.77
CA PHE A 500 -1.38 -5.57 -9.09
C PHE A 500 -0.18 -5.35 -10.01
N ILE A 501 -0.03 -4.14 -10.53
CA ILE A 501 1.06 -3.77 -11.45
C ILE A 501 1.43 -2.30 -11.23
N ARG A 502 2.72 -1.97 -11.36
CA ARG A 502 3.17 -0.59 -11.43
C ARG A 502 3.23 -0.14 -12.89
N LEU A 503 2.52 0.93 -13.22
CA LEU A 503 2.51 1.47 -14.58
C LEU A 503 3.57 2.56 -14.76
N LYS A 504 3.97 2.81 -16.02
CA LYS A 504 4.80 3.96 -16.37
C LYS A 504 4.08 5.28 -16.05
N ASP A 505 4.85 6.32 -15.71
CA ASP A 505 4.28 7.65 -15.49
C ASP A 505 3.52 8.15 -16.72
N GLY A 506 2.40 8.84 -16.49
CA GLY A 506 1.48 9.30 -17.54
C GLY A 506 0.37 8.32 -17.91
N ILE A 507 0.37 7.09 -17.37
CA ILE A 507 -0.74 6.14 -17.49
C ILE A 507 -1.42 6.01 -16.12
N ASP A 508 -2.69 6.38 -16.03
CA ASP A 508 -3.46 6.22 -14.79
C ASP A 508 -3.58 4.73 -14.41
N PRO A 509 -3.16 4.29 -13.22
CA PRO A 509 -3.25 2.89 -12.83
C PRO A 509 -4.67 2.41 -12.55
N HIS A 510 -5.59 3.33 -12.23
CA HIS A 510 -6.95 3.03 -11.78
C HIS A 510 -6.99 2.02 -10.62
N TYR A 511 -6.14 2.21 -9.61
CA TYR A 511 -6.11 1.31 -8.47
C TYR A 511 -7.43 1.33 -7.70
N ARG A 512 -7.80 0.13 -7.24
CA ARG A 512 -8.82 -0.17 -6.26
C ARG A 512 -8.12 -0.96 -5.17
N VAL A 513 -8.04 -0.38 -3.99
CA VAL A 513 -7.43 -1.03 -2.83
C VAL A 513 -8.52 -1.36 -1.84
N MET A 514 -8.85 -2.63 -1.73
CA MET A 514 -9.83 -3.15 -0.79
C MET A 514 -9.15 -3.42 0.54
N MET A 515 -9.71 -2.89 1.63
CA MET A 515 -9.37 -3.20 3.01
C MET A 515 -10.55 -3.93 3.64
N VAL A 516 -10.28 -5.09 4.25
CA VAL A 516 -11.28 -5.88 4.97
C VAL A 516 -10.90 -5.94 6.43
N ASP A 517 -11.87 -5.69 7.30
CA ASP A 517 -11.74 -5.70 8.77
C ASP A 517 -12.78 -6.66 9.38
N ARG A 518 -12.29 -7.68 10.07
CA ARG A 518 -13.07 -8.64 10.87
C ARG A 518 -12.71 -8.59 12.36
N ASP A 519 -12.19 -7.47 12.85
CA ASP A 519 -11.99 -7.29 14.28
C ASP A 519 -13.35 -7.18 14.97
N VAL A 520 -13.81 -8.32 15.48
CA VAL A 520 -15.11 -8.47 16.17
C VAL A 520 -14.94 -8.83 17.66
N ALA A 521 -13.72 -9.14 18.09
CA ALA A 521 -13.41 -9.43 19.49
C ALA A 521 -13.55 -8.18 20.38
N ALA A 522 -13.85 -8.35 21.67
CA ALA A 522 -14.09 -7.24 22.59
C ALA A 522 -12.96 -6.19 22.59
N LEU A 523 -11.71 -6.65 22.54
CA LEU A 523 -10.52 -5.79 22.52
C LEU A 523 -10.36 -4.97 21.22
N THR A 524 -10.79 -5.52 20.08
CA THR A 524 -10.48 -4.95 18.75
C THR A 524 -11.70 -4.44 18.01
N ARG A 525 -12.93 -4.73 18.45
CA ARG A 525 -14.17 -4.34 17.75
C ARG A 525 -14.37 -2.84 17.57
N HIS A 526 -13.71 -2.04 18.40
CA HIS A 526 -13.73 -0.58 18.38
C HIS A 526 -12.66 0.03 17.47
N GLN A 527 -11.82 -0.79 16.84
CA GLN A 527 -10.80 -0.32 15.92
C GLN A 527 -11.41 0.08 14.58
N HIS A 528 -10.91 1.19 14.05
CA HIS A 528 -11.23 1.71 12.73
C HIS A 528 -9.95 1.84 11.92
N TYR A 529 -9.95 1.26 10.72
CA TYR A 529 -8.77 1.23 9.87
C TYR A 529 -8.80 2.30 8.80
N SER A 530 -7.65 2.90 8.57
CA SER A 530 -7.41 3.86 7.49
C SER A 530 -6.14 3.49 6.73
N LEU A 531 -6.17 3.71 5.41
CA LEU A 531 -5.02 3.50 4.53
C LEU A 531 -4.52 4.84 3.99
N SER A 532 -3.22 5.09 4.11
CA SER A 532 -2.52 6.21 3.46
C SER A 532 -1.47 5.69 2.49
N PHE A 533 -1.43 6.25 1.28
CA PHE A 533 -0.60 5.76 0.19
C PHE A 533 0.53 6.76 -0.07
N TYR A 534 1.74 6.28 -0.31
CA TYR A 534 2.91 7.15 -0.48
C TYR A 534 3.75 6.71 -1.67
N ARG A 535 4.40 7.69 -2.31
CA ARG A 535 5.56 7.40 -3.14
C ARG A 535 6.80 7.47 -2.28
N GLU A 536 7.73 6.56 -2.50
CA GLU A 536 8.98 6.54 -1.75
C GLU A 536 9.75 7.85 -1.95
N ASN A 537 9.71 8.47 -3.13
CA ASN A 537 10.40 9.74 -3.39
C ASN A 537 9.71 10.98 -2.80
N ASN A 538 8.54 10.84 -2.16
CA ASN A 538 7.85 11.92 -1.48
C ASN A 538 7.03 11.37 -0.29
N VAL A 539 7.70 11.19 0.84
CA VAL A 539 7.14 10.57 2.05
C VAL A 539 6.41 11.58 2.95
N ALA A 540 6.68 12.88 2.75
CA ALA A 540 6.08 13.96 3.52
C ALA A 540 4.57 14.12 3.22
N ALA A 541 4.16 13.87 1.96
CA ALA A 541 2.78 14.01 1.53
C ALA A 541 2.20 12.66 1.06
N SER A 542 1.08 12.25 1.67
CA SER A 542 0.32 11.11 1.15
C SER A 542 -0.32 11.47 -0.19
N LEU A 543 -0.51 10.45 -1.03
CA LEU A 543 -1.21 10.59 -2.29
C LEU A 543 -2.68 10.91 -2.04
N LYS A 544 -3.23 11.78 -2.88
CA LYS A 544 -4.65 12.08 -2.88
C LYS A 544 -5.45 10.86 -3.30
N VAL A 545 -6.20 10.29 -2.36
CA VAL A 545 -7.25 9.30 -2.63
C VAL A 545 -8.41 10.03 -3.29
N ALA A 546 -8.87 9.53 -4.44
CA ALA A 546 -9.97 10.13 -5.18
C ALA A 546 -11.31 9.94 -4.46
N ASP A 547 -11.48 8.77 -3.82
CA ASP A 547 -12.69 8.43 -3.07
C ASP A 547 -12.46 7.21 -2.15
N VAL A 548 -13.33 7.05 -1.16
CA VAL A 548 -13.38 5.85 -0.29
C VAL A 548 -14.81 5.35 -0.23
N ARG A 549 -15.03 4.12 -0.70
CA ARG A 549 -16.36 3.49 -0.75
C ARG A 549 -16.47 2.38 0.28
N ARG A 550 -17.55 2.35 1.06
CA ARG A 550 -17.82 1.28 2.04
C ARG A 550 -18.95 0.38 1.52
N ARG A 551 -18.75 -0.93 1.51
CA ARG A 551 -19.78 -1.88 1.04
C ARG A 551 -20.41 -2.70 2.16
N SER A 552 -19.59 -3.21 3.08
CA SER A 552 -20.04 -4.01 4.22
C SER A 552 -19.69 -3.38 5.57
N ASP A 553 -20.45 -3.75 6.61
CA ASP A 553 -20.24 -3.36 8.01
C ASP A 553 -20.20 -4.61 8.93
N LYS A 554 -19.11 -4.76 9.69
CA LYS A 554 -18.90 -5.89 10.62
C LYS A 554 -19.93 -5.98 11.74
N HIS A 555 -20.69 -4.92 12.00
CA HIS A 555 -21.79 -4.91 12.95
C HIS A 555 -23.13 -5.39 12.35
N GLN A 556 -23.14 -5.79 11.08
CA GLN A 556 -24.28 -6.39 10.38
C GLN A 556 -24.03 -7.89 10.10
N GLU A 557 -24.95 -8.55 9.38
CA GLU A 557 -24.90 -9.99 9.10
C GLU A 557 -23.60 -10.45 8.39
N SER A 558 -22.97 -9.59 7.59
CA SER A 558 -21.72 -9.91 6.89
C SER A 558 -20.61 -10.30 7.88
N GLY A 559 -20.56 -9.69 9.07
CA GLY A 559 -19.52 -9.93 10.08
C GLY A 559 -18.13 -9.42 9.69
N VAL A 560 -18.03 -8.60 8.64
CA VAL A 560 -16.82 -7.94 8.13
C VAL A 560 -17.16 -6.53 7.63
N SER A 561 -16.23 -5.60 7.78
CA SER A 561 -16.28 -4.28 7.13
C SER A 561 -15.38 -4.28 5.91
N SER A 562 -15.86 -3.75 4.79
CA SER A 562 -15.06 -3.59 3.56
C SER A 562 -15.03 -2.13 3.11
N ALA A 563 -13.83 -1.62 2.87
CA ALA A 563 -13.59 -0.26 2.37
C ALA A 563 -12.68 -0.29 1.13
N TYR A 564 -13.02 0.52 0.13
CA TYR A 564 -12.36 0.54 -1.18
C TYR A 564 -11.80 1.92 -1.44
N TYR A 565 -10.47 2.01 -1.53
CA TYR A 565 -9.75 3.25 -1.82
C TYR A 565 -9.51 3.37 -3.33
N ILE A 566 -9.95 4.49 -3.89
CA ILE A 566 -9.86 4.78 -5.32
C ILE A 566 -8.62 5.65 -5.57
N LEU A 567 -7.62 5.14 -6.30
CA LEU A 567 -6.42 5.90 -6.64
C LEU A 567 -6.16 5.94 -8.13
N GLU A 568 -5.77 7.12 -8.61
CA GLU A 568 -5.43 7.39 -10.01
C GLU A 568 -3.93 7.66 -10.19
N GLN A 569 -3.09 7.26 -9.22
CA GLN A 569 -1.65 7.50 -9.23
C GLN A 569 -0.87 6.28 -8.69
N ASN A 570 0.35 6.08 -9.21
CA ASN A 570 1.30 5.10 -8.67
C ASN A 570 1.66 5.39 -7.21
N PHE A 571 1.74 4.33 -6.40
CA PHE A 571 2.23 4.34 -5.01
C PHE A 571 3.25 3.23 -4.80
N ASP A 572 4.05 3.34 -3.73
CA ASP A 572 5.18 2.48 -3.44
C ASP A 572 5.01 1.69 -2.13
N PHE A 573 4.31 2.29 -1.15
CA PHE A 573 3.95 1.63 0.09
C PHE A 573 2.64 2.21 0.66
N VAL A 574 2.03 1.45 1.56
CA VAL A 574 0.77 1.80 2.25
C VAL A 574 1.04 1.85 3.75
N GLU A 575 0.68 2.94 4.40
CA GLU A 575 0.59 3.04 5.85
C GLU A 575 -0.81 2.60 6.28
N VAL A 576 -0.89 1.51 7.04
CA VAL A 576 -2.11 1.09 7.70
C VAL A 576 -2.11 1.71 9.09
N ALA A 577 -3.18 2.41 9.44
CA ALA A 577 -3.35 3.00 10.76
C ALA A 577 -4.73 2.64 11.33
N ASN A 578 -4.76 2.29 12.61
CA ASN A 578 -5.98 2.30 13.40
C ASN A 578 -5.83 3.24 14.61
N ASN A 579 -6.80 3.23 15.52
CA ASN A 579 -6.81 4.13 16.67
C ASN A 579 -5.66 3.87 17.67
N LEU A 580 -4.98 2.73 17.55
CA LEU A 580 -3.95 2.24 18.47
C LEU A 580 -2.56 2.14 17.83
N ALA A 581 -2.49 1.62 16.60
CA ALA A 581 -1.26 1.18 15.97
C ALA A 581 -1.17 1.58 14.51
N LYS A 582 0.08 1.63 14.03
CA LYS A 582 0.44 1.89 12.65
C LYS A 582 1.46 0.87 12.18
N GLY A 583 1.52 0.67 10.88
CA GLY A 583 2.55 -0.13 10.22
C GLY A 583 2.54 0.07 8.72
N LEU A 584 3.58 -0.39 8.06
CA LEU A 584 3.72 -0.28 6.60
C LEU A 584 3.51 -1.61 5.91
N ILE A 585 2.84 -1.55 4.78
CA ILE A 585 2.74 -2.63 3.80
C ILE A 585 3.48 -2.19 2.54
N ILE A 586 4.38 -3.04 2.05
CA ILE A 586 5.18 -2.77 0.85
C ILE A 586 4.80 -3.80 -0.22
N PRO A 587 3.99 -3.41 -1.23
CA PRO A 587 3.71 -4.27 -2.38
C PRO A 587 4.95 -4.45 -3.25
N LEU A 588 5.16 -5.66 -3.74
CA LEU A 588 6.18 -6.05 -4.69
C LEU A 588 5.60 -6.02 -6.10
N PHE A 589 5.31 -4.81 -6.59
CA PHE A 589 4.69 -4.66 -7.92
C PHE A 589 5.56 -5.23 -9.03
N LYS A 590 4.92 -5.96 -9.95
CA LYS A 590 5.57 -6.34 -11.21
C LYS A 590 5.76 -5.09 -12.09
N PRO A 591 6.91 -4.94 -12.76
CA PRO A 591 7.08 -3.88 -13.74
C PRO A 591 6.14 -4.10 -14.92
N GLN A 592 5.63 -3.02 -15.50
CA GLN A 592 4.83 -3.08 -16.72
C GLN A 592 5.62 -3.74 -17.87
N PRO A 593 5.11 -4.82 -18.49
CA PRO A 593 5.73 -5.41 -19.67
C PRO A 593 5.87 -4.43 -20.83
N VAL A 594 6.85 -4.65 -21.71
CA VAL A 594 7.03 -3.84 -22.92
C VAL A 594 5.84 -4.05 -23.86
N ALA A 595 5.17 -2.96 -24.23
CA ALA A 595 4.08 -2.97 -25.19
C ALA A 595 4.59 -3.36 -26.59
N SER A 596 4.22 -4.55 -27.05
CA SER A 596 4.64 -5.13 -28.34
C SER A 596 3.52 -5.89 -29.06
N LYS A 597 2.39 -6.13 -28.38
CA LYS A 597 1.25 -6.87 -28.91
C LYS A 597 0.06 -5.96 -29.16
N THR A 598 -0.75 -6.33 -30.13
CA THR A 598 -2.09 -5.76 -30.37
C THR A 598 -3.14 -6.75 -29.93
N PHE A 599 -4.26 -6.24 -29.41
CA PHE A 599 -5.37 -7.06 -28.96
C PHE A 599 -6.66 -6.62 -29.66
N LYS A 600 -7.50 -7.61 -29.98
CA LYS A 600 -8.87 -7.40 -30.46
C LYS A 600 -9.82 -8.19 -29.56
N PHE A 601 -10.81 -7.51 -28.98
CA PHE A 601 -11.82 -8.09 -28.12
C PHE A 601 -13.21 -7.99 -28.77
N ALA A 602 -14.03 -9.00 -28.55
CA ALA A 602 -15.44 -9.02 -28.91
C ALA A 602 -16.28 -9.28 -27.67
N ILE A 603 -17.26 -8.42 -27.39
CA ILE A 603 -18.06 -8.43 -26.16
C ILE A 603 -19.54 -8.59 -26.51
N ASP A 604 -20.10 -9.74 -26.17
CA ASP A 604 -21.54 -10.00 -26.20
C ASP A 604 -22.11 -9.65 -24.83
N PHE A 605 -22.54 -8.39 -24.66
CA PHE A 605 -23.33 -7.96 -23.52
C PHE A 605 -24.75 -8.50 -23.67
N GLY A 606 -24.96 -9.75 -23.24
CA GLY A 606 -26.23 -10.45 -23.43
C GLY A 606 -27.28 -10.13 -22.37
N THR A 607 -28.55 -10.40 -22.68
CA THR A 607 -29.68 -10.22 -21.76
C THR A 607 -29.57 -11.10 -20.52
N THR A 608 -29.24 -12.38 -20.72
CA THR A 608 -29.13 -13.39 -19.65
C THR A 608 -27.67 -13.60 -19.23
N ASN A 609 -26.79 -13.81 -20.22
CA ASN A 609 -25.37 -14.12 -20.01
C ASN A 609 -24.52 -13.23 -20.92
N THR A 610 -23.43 -12.71 -20.38
CA THR A 610 -22.40 -11.96 -21.11
C THR A 610 -21.25 -12.90 -21.49
N HIS A 611 -20.65 -12.72 -22.66
CA HIS A 611 -19.47 -13.46 -23.10
C HIS A 611 -18.43 -12.53 -23.74
N ILE A 612 -17.15 -12.90 -23.64
CA ILE A 612 -16.04 -12.15 -24.23
C ILE A 612 -15.07 -13.13 -24.90
N GLU A 613 -14.71 -12.85 -26.15
CA GLU A 613 -13.57 -13.48 -26.84
C GLU A 613 -12.50 -12.43 -27.12
N TYR A 614 -11.25 -12.89 -27.23
CA TYR A 614 -10.15 -12.05 -27.65
C TYR A 614 -9.13 -12.82 -28.48
N LYS A 615 -8.34 -12.08 -29.26
CA LYS A 615 -7.12 -12.56 -29.91
C LYS A 615 -5.98 -11.56 -29.75
N SER A 616 -4.76 -12.06 -29.70
CA SER A 616 -3.54 -11.25 -29.70
C SER A 616 -2.87 -11.37 -31.08
N GLY A 617 -2.76 -10.26 -31.81
CA GLY A 617 -2.30 -10.28 -33.20
C GLY A 617 -3.10 -11.25 -34.08
N ASN A 618 -2.40 -12.22 -34.67
CA ASN A 618 -2.98 -13.24 -35.56
C ASN A 618 -3.25 -14.58 -34.86
N GLU A 619 -3.19 -14.64 -33.53
CA GLU A 619 -3.56 -15.84 -32.79
C GLU A 619 -5.05 -16.20 -32.98
N GLU A 620 -5.39 -17.48 -32.76
CA GLU A 620 -6.78 -17.95 -32.75
C GLU A 620 -7.58 -17.30 -31.61
N ALA A 621 -8.87 -17.08 -31.86
CA ALA A 621 -9.78 -16.48 -30.89
C ALA A 621 -10.05 -17.42 -29.71
N ARG A 622 -9.94 -16.88 -28.50
CA ARG A 622 -10.18 -17.60 -27.24
C ARG A 622 -11.05 -16.79 -26.28
N ALA A 623 -11.78 -17.50 -25.42
CA ALA A 623 -12.59 -16.92 -24.37
C ALA A 623 -11.71 -16.08 -23.42
N PHE A 624 -12.25 -14.96 -22.95
CA PHE A 624 -11.57 -14.12 -21.96
C PHE A 624 -11.31 -14.90 -20.68
N ASP A 625 -10.07 -14.84 -20.23
CA ASP A 625 -9.57 -15.50 -19.03
C ASP A 625 -8.67 -14.56 -18.20
N ILE A 626 -8.59 -14.84 -16.91
CA ILE A 626 -7.57 -14.36 -15.98
C ILE A 626 -6.92 -15.62 -15.42
N THR A 627 -5.64 -15.82 -15.70
CA THR A 627 -4.87 -16.97 -15.24
C THR A 627 -3.95 -16.55 -14.09
N GLU A 628 -3.32 -17.50 -13.40
CA GLU A 628 -2.31 -17.18 -12.38
C GLU A 628 -1.14 -16.35 -12.93
N LYS A 629 -0.79 -16.52 -14.22
CA LYS A 629 0.33 -15.80 -14.85
C LYS A 629 0.03 -14.31 -15.05
N ASP A 630 -1.23 -13.98 -15.25
CA ASP A 630 -1.72 -12.62 -15.48
C ASP A 630 -2.83 -12.26 -14.49
N ALA A 631 -2.70 -12.76 -13.26
CA ALA A 631 -3.56 -12.41 -12.14
C ALA A 631 -3.60 -10.90 -11.99
N GLN A 632 -4.81 -10.34 -12.00
CA GLN A 632 -5.00 -8.89 -12.03
C GLN A 632 -4.96 -8.27 -10.63
N MET A 633 -5.17 -9.06 -9.58
CA MET A 633 -5.22 -8.63 -8.19
C MET A 633 -4.12 -9.32 -7.38
N GLY A 634 -3.61 -8.64 -6.35
CA GLY A 634 -2.77 -9.26 -5.32
C GLY A 634 -3.36 -9.03 -3.93
N THR A 635 -3.29 -10.05 -3.08
CA THR A 635 -3.84 -10.09 -1.72
C THR A 635 -2.74 -10.26 -0.69
N LEU A 636 -2.91 -9.70 0.51
CA LEU A 636 -1.91 -9.85 1.59
C LEU A 636 -1.59 -11.29 1.94
N HIS A 637 -2.57 -12.19 1.81
CA HIS A 637 -2.41 -13.62 1.99
C HIS A 637 -2.29 -14.33 0.66
N ALA A 638 -1.67 -15.52 0.68
CA ALA A 638 -1.74 -16.43 -0.45
C ALA A 638 -3.18 -16.98 -0.56
N PRO A 639 -3.82 -16.94 -1.74
CA PRO A 639 -5.16 -17.49 -1.96
C PRO A 639 -5.09 -19.01 -2.06
N SER A 640 -4.81 -19.67 -0.94
CA SER A 640 -4.57 -21.10 -0.85
C SER A 640 -5.44 -21.75 0.22
N ARG A 641 -5.67 -23.06 0.06
CA ARG A 641 -6.43 -23.86 1.03
C ARG A 641 -5.81 -23.83 2.41
N GLU A 642 -4.48 -23.77 2.51
CA GLU A 642 -3.76 -23.66 3.79
C GLU A 642 -4.12 -22.37 4.54
N THR A 643 -4.33 -21.26 3.80
CA THR A 643 -4.76 -19.98 4.40
C THR A 643 -6.20 -20.08 4.91
N GLU A 644 -7.10 -20.68 4.13
CA GLU A 644 -8.48 -20.92 4.57
C GLU A 644 -8.54 -21.81 5.81
N GLU A 645 -7.77 -22.90 5.84
CA GLU A 645 -7.67 -23.82 6.98
C GLU A 645 -7.09 -23.13 8.23
N ALA A 646 -6.07 -22.28 8.07
CA ALA A 646 -5.53 -21.48 9.17
C ALA A 646 -6.58 -20.54 9.77
N LEU A 647 -7.38 -19.88 8.91
CA LEU A 647 -8.48 -19.00 9.33
C LEU A 647 -9.67 -19.73 9.96
N MET A 648 -9.78 -21.05 9.78
CA MET A 648 -10.80 -21.85 10.47
C MET A 648 -10.37 -22.29 11.88
N ASN A 649 -9.15 -21.96 12.32
CA ASN A 649 -8.72 -22.24 13.68
C ASN A 649 -9.59 -21.49 14.70
N PRO A 650 -10.16 -22.18 15.72
CA PRO A 650 -11.01 -21.56 16.73
C PRO A 650 -10.40 -20.36 17.46
N VAL A 651 -9.06 -20.24 17.51
CA VAL A 651 -8.36 -19.09 18.13
C VAL A 651 -8.71 -17.76 17.45
N HIS A 652 -9.13 -17.78 16.17
CA HIS A 652 -9.55 -16.59 15.42
C HIS A 652 -11.07 -16.34 15.49
N GLY A 653 -11.81 -17.18 16.23
CA GLY A 653 -13.26 -17.15 16.32
C GLY A 653 -13.97 -17.75 15.10
N PHE A 654 -15.26 -18.09 15.26
CA PHE A 654 -16.03 -18.79 14.23
C PHE A 654 -16.19 -17.98 12.94
N SER A 655 -15.92 -18.59 11.79
CA SER A 655 -16.03 -17.98 10.46
C SER A 655 -15.00 -16.86 10.17
N ALA A 656 -13.77 -16.99 10.67
CA ALA A 656 -12.68 -16.07 10.32
C ALA A 656 -12.27 -16.14 8.83
N ASN A 657 -12.58 -17.24 8.13
CA ASN A 657 -12.43 -17.36 6.68
C ASN A 657 -13.30 -16.36 5.87
N LYS A 658 -14.32 -15.74 6.47
CA LYS A 658 -15.04 -14.59 5.87
C LYS A 658 -14.09 -13.45 5.48
N LEU A 659 -12.95 -13.32 6.18
CA LEU A 659 -11.92 -12.32 5.90
C LEU A 659 -11.40 -12.40 4.47
N VAL A 660 -11.33 -13.61 3.89
CA VAL A 660 -10.77 -13.84 2.55
C VAL A 660 -11.84 -14.09 1.49
N HIS A 661 -12.95 -14.75 1.85
CA HIS A 661 -14.05 -15.02 0.91
C HIS A 661 -14.76 -13.75 0.42
N ILE A 662 -14.87 -12.70 1.24
CA ILE A 662 -15.53 -11.46 0.81
C ILE A 662 -14.81 -10.78 -0.36
N ILE A 663 -13.53 -11.10 -0.60
CA ILE A 663 -12.77 -10.57 -1.74
C ILE A 663 -13.35 -11.13 -3.06
N SER A 664 -13.61 -12.43 -3.17
CA SER A 664 -14.24 -12.97 -4.38
C SER A 664 -15.71 -12.53 -4.52
N GLU A 665 -16.39 -12.26 -3.39
CA GLU A 665 -17.80 -11.86 -3.36
C GLU A 665 -18.04 -10.39 -3.79
N GLU A 666 -17.26 -9.45 -3.24
CA GLU A 666 -17.43 -8.01 -3.46
C GLU A 666 -16.39 -7.38 -4.40
N PHE A 667 -15.36 -8.11 -4.81
CA PHE A 667 -14.30 -7.60 -5.67
C PHE A 667 -14.20 -8.42 -6.96
N LEU A 668 -13.20 -9.30 -7.07
CA LEU A 668 -12.97 -10.13 -8.25
C LEU A 668 -12.29 -11.45 -7.84
N PRO A 669 -12.68 -12.61 -8.40
CA PRO A 669 -11.89 -13.83 -8.26
C PRO A 669 -10.48 -13.66 -8.82
N LEU A 670 -9.50 -14.35 -8.22
CA LEU A 670 -8.11 -14.30 -8.69
C LEU A 670 -7.95 -14.89 -10.11
N VAL A 671 -8.68 -15.97 -10.38
CA VAL A 671 -8.65 -16.71 -11.63
C VAL A 671 -10.06 -16.77 -12.21
N ILE A 672 -10.14 -16.55 -13.52
CA ILE A 672 -11.35 -16.69 -14.33
C ILE A 672 -10.97 -17.49 -15.56
N GLY A 673 -11.57 -18.66 -15.77
CA GLY A 673 -11.21 -19.48 -16.93
C GLY A 673 -11.98 -20.79 -16.99
N GLN A 674 -11.84 -21.50 -18.11
CA GLN A 674 -12.62 -22.70 -18.41
C GLN A 674 -12.43 -23.85 -17.40
N GLN A 675 -11.31 -23.87 -16.66
CA GLN A 675 -10.99 -24.86 -15.63
C GLN A 675 -11.53 -24.49 -14.23
N THR A 676 -12.14 -23.32 -14.08
CA THR A 676 -12.73 -22.85 -12.83
C THR A 676 -14.23 -22.64 -12.99
N GLN A 677 -14.99 -22.62 -11.90
CA GLN A 677 -16.40 -22.25 -11.94
C GLN A 677 -16.63 -20.77 -12.30
N TYR A 678 -15.63 -19.90 -12.09
CA TYR A 678 -15.65 -18.50 -12.51
C TYR A 678 -15.21 -18.40 -13.98
N LYS A 679 -16.16 -18.27 -14.91
CA LYS A 679 -15.85 -18.24 -16.33
C LYS A 679 -16.91 -17.48 -17.11
N PHE A 680 -16.54 -17.08 -18.33
CA PHE A 680 -17.50 -16.66 -19.34
C PHE A 680 -17.98 -17.89 -20.14
N PRO A 681 -19.26 -17.95 -20.56
CA PRO A 681 -20.31 -16.96 -20.33
C PRO A 681 -20.72 -16.82 -18.86
N GLN A 682 -20.87 -15.58 -18.38
CA GLN A 682 -21.21 -15.24 -16.99
C GLN A 682 -22.58 -14.55 -16.97
N ARG A 683 -23.41 -14.81 -15.94
CA ARG A 683 -24.71 -14.14 -15.79
C ARG A 683 -24.55 -12.62 -15.84
N THR A 684 -25.38 -11.95 -16.62
CA THR A 684 -25.38 -10.48 -16.79
C THR A 684 -26.06 -9.84 -15.59
N VAL A 685 -25.35 -9.82 -14.47
CA VAL A 685 -25.80 -9.28 -13.19
C VAL A 685 -24.72 -8.39 -12.57
N VAL A 686 -25.13 -7.45 -11.73
CA VAL A 686 -24.23 -6.62 -10.92
C VAL A 686 -24.65 -6.70 -9.46
N ASN A 687 -23.67 -6.65 -8.57
CA ASN A 687 -23.82 -6.69 -7.12
C ASN A 687 -23.41 -5.34 -6.50
N ASP A 688 -24.22 -4.82 -5.58
CA ASP A 688 -23.95 -3.69 -4.69
C ASP A 688 -24.60 -3.88 -3.32
N ASN A 689 -24.45 -2.90 -2.41
CA ASN A 689 -25.04 -2.94 -1.07
C ASN A 689 -26.48 -2.39 -0.99
N GLY A 690 -27.12 -2.08 -2.12
CA GLY A 690 -28.51 -1.60 -2.21
C GLY A 690 -28.75 -0.12 -1.90
N ILE A 691 -27.84 0.51 -1.15
CA ILE A 691 -28.04 1.84 -0.53
C ILE A 691 -27.09 2.92 -1.05
N PHE A 692 -26.36 2.69 -2.14
CA PHE A 692 -25.44 3.69 -2.70
C PHE A 692 -26.18 4.94 -3.20
N ASN A 693 -25.52 6.10 -3.07
CA ASN A 693 -26.04 7.37 -3.57
C ASN A 693 -25.83 7.48 -5.10
N PRO A 694 -26.90 7.53 -5.92
CA PRO A 694 -26.77 7.63 -7.37
C PRO A 694 -26.35 9.03 -7.86
N GLU A 695 -26.43 10.07 -7.03
CA GLU A 695 -25.99 11.43 -7.41
C GLU A 695 -24.47 11.62 -7.27
N GLU A 696 -23.80 10.75 -6.52
CA GLU A 696 -22.34 10.75 -6.39
C GLU A 696 -21.64 10.02 -7.54
N SER A 697 -20.31 10.16 -7.58
CA SER A 697 -19.46 9.33 -8.44
C SER A 697 -19.46 7.89 -7.93
N ASN A 698 -19.66 6.94 -8.83
CA ASN A 698 -19.61 5.52 -8.50
C ASN A 698 -18.56 4.80 -9.36
N TYR A 699 -17.92 3.80 -8.75
CA TYR A 699 -16.73 3.13 -9.26
C TYR A 699 -16.97 1.62 -9.35
N ALA A 700 -16.56 1.03 -10.48
CA ALA A 700 -16.43 -0.42 -10.57
C ALA A 700 -15.35 -0.91 -9.61
N LEU A 701 -15.58 -2.08 -8.99
CA LEU A 701 -14.75 -2.67 -7.94
C LEU A 701 -14.57 -1.72 -6.73
N GLY A 702 -15.63 -0.96 -6.42
CA GLY A 702 -15.70 -0.06 -5.26
C GLY A 702 -17.13 0.07 -4.75
N ASP A 703 -18.05 0.50 -5.62
CA ASP A 703 -19.49 0.49 -5.35
C ASP A 703 -20.16 -0.79 -5.88
N PHE A 704 -19.64 -1.30 -7.01
CA PHE A 704 -20.23 -2.41 -7.75
C PHE A 704 -19.20 -3.48 -8.07
N ASN A 705 -19.64 -4.73 -8.15
CA ASN A 705 -18.88 -5.77 -8.85
C ASN A 705 -19.76 -6.71 -9.68
N ILE A 706 -19.16 -7.38 -10.67
CA ILE A 706 -19.73 -8.54 -11.35
C ILE A 706 -19.56 -9.75 -10.41
N PRO A 707 -20.66 -10.30 -9.87
CA PRO A 707 -20.60 -11.41 -8.93
C PRO A 707 -20.40 -12.73 -9.68
N PHE A 708 -19.16 -13.12 -9.93
CA PHE A 708 -18.85 -14.39 -10.61
C PHE A 708 -19.35 -15.64 -9.84
N TRP A 709 -19.66 -15.48 -8.56
CA TRP A 709 -20.24 -16.47 -7.66
C TRP A 709 -21.78 -16.63 -7.79
N TYR A 710 -22.49 -15.66 -8.40
CA TYR A 710 -23.96 -15.69 -8.48
C TYR A 710 -24.47 -16.96 -9.19
N LEU A 711 -25.50 -17.58 -8.62
CA LEU A 711 -26.05 -18.92 -8.93
C LEU A 711 -25.13 -20.12 -8.61
N LYS A 712 -23.88 -19.89 -8.20
CA LYS A 712 -22.89 -20.95 -7.99
C LYS A 712 -22.56 -21.17 -6.51
N GLU A 713 -22.63 -20.11 -5.72
CA GLU A 713 -22.32 -20.11 -4.29
C GLU A 713 -23.35 -19.29 -3.53
N ALA A 714 -23.53 -19.61 -2.24
CA ALA A 714 -24.38 -18.82 -1.35
C ALA A 714 -23.66 -17.51 -0.97
N PRO A 715 -24.36 -16.36 -1.00
CA PRO A 715 -23.79 -15.09 -0.54
C PRO A 715 -23.46 -15.15 0.95
N MET A 716 -22.41 -14.44 1.39
CA MET A 716 -22.03 -14.38 2.80
C MET A 716 -22.64 -13.18 3.56
N GLY A 717 -23.23 -12.21 2.85
CA GLY A 717 -23.81 -11.02 3.45
C GLY A 717 -24.91 -10.35 2.61
N ALA A 718 -25.43 -9.25 3.14
CA ALA A 718 -26.47 -8.47 2.47
C ALA A 718 -25.95 -7.89 1.15
N SER A 719 -26.51 -8.37 0.05
CA SER A 719 -26.17 -7.95 -1.31
C SER A 719 -27.44 -7.66 -2.11
N THR A 720 -27.36 -6.70 -3.02
CA THR A 720 -28.41 -6.44 -4.00
C THR A 720 -27.93 -6.86 -5.38
N ILE A 721 -28.48 -7.96 -5.87
CA ILE A 721 -28.23 -8.45 -7.22
C ILE A 721 -29.25 -7.84 -8.17
N THR A 722 -28.76 -7.16 -9.21
CA THR A 722 -29.62 -6.59 -10.25
C THR A 722 -29.36 -7.31 -11.58
N PRO A 723 -30.34 -8.10 -12.09
CA PRO A 723 -30.28 -8.71 -13.42
C PRO A 723 -30.78 -7.76 -14.52
N ASN A 724 -30.89 -8.28 -15.75
CA ASN A 724 -31.49 -7.62 -16.91
C ASN A 724 -30.88 -6.24 -17.25
N LEU A 725 -29.59 -6.07 -16.99
CA LEU A 725 -28.88 -4.78 -17.12
C LEU A 725 -28.95 -4.16 -18.53
N LYS A 726 -29.11 -5.00 -19.56
CA LYS A 726 -29.21 -4.57 -20.98
C LYS A 726 -30.49 -3.80 -21.27
N TRP A 727 -31.59 -4.17 -20.61
CA TRP A 727 -32.94 -3.65 -20.88
C TRP A 727 -33.54 -2.86 -19.71
N ILE A 728 -32.82 -2.75 -18.61
CA ILE A 728 -33.30 -2.11 -17.38
C ILE A 728 -33.81 -0.69 -17.63
N ASP A 729 -34.97 -0.36 -17.03
CA ASP A 729 -35.58 0.95 -17.15
C ASP A 729 -35.00 1.91 -16.10
N PHE A 730 -34.50 3.04 -16.58
CA PHE A 730 -33.83 4.05 -15.76
C PHE A 730 -34.75 5.21 -15.37
N ARG A 731 -35.98 5.30 -15.93
CA ARG A 731 -36.84 6.49 -15.82
C ARG A 731 -37.20 6.85 -14.38
N ASN A 732 -37.41 5.84 -13.53
CA ASN A 732 -37.91 6.02 -12.17
C ASN A 732 -36.82 5.95 -11.10
N ASP A 733 -35.64 5.43 -11.42
CA ASP A 733 -34.53 5.29 -10.45
C ASP A 733 -33.17 5.28 -11.15
N LYS A 734 -32.40 6.36 -10.91
CA LYS A 734 -31.04 6.51 -11.45
C LYS A 734 -30.07 5.42 -10.96
N ARG A 735 -30.35 4.72 -9.85
CA ARG A 735 -29.51 3.61 -9.37
C ARG A 735 -29.40 2.50 -10.41
N PHE A 736 -30.48 2.20 -11.14
CA PHE A 736 -30.45 1.22 -12.23
C PHE A 736 -29.50 1.64 -13.36
N GLU A 737 -29.42 2.94 -13.65
CA GLU A 737 -28.48 3.49 -14.63
C GLU A 737 -27.04 3.30 -14.19
N LYS A 738 -26.76 3.60 -12.90
CA LYS A 738 -25.43 3.43 -12.30
C LYS A 738 -24.99 1.97 -12.27
N ARG A 739 -25.90 1.03 -11.98
CA ARG A 739 -25.69 -0.42 -12.01
C ARG A 739 -25.29 -0.93 -13.39
N ALA A 740 -26.08 -0.60 -14.43
CA ALA A 740 -25.74 -0.97 -15.81
C ALA A 740 -24.38 -0.40 -16.23
N LYS A 741 -24.12 0.87 -15.91
CA LYS A 741 -22.82 1.52 -16.16
C LYS A 741 -21.67 0.89 -15.37
N GLY A 742 -21.90 0.47 -14.13
CA GLY A 742 -20.93 -0.22 -13.27
C GLY A 742 -20.45 -1.53 -13.88
N PHE A 743 -21.38 -2.32 -14.43
CA PHE A 743 -21.09 -3.55 -15.16
C PHE A 743 -20.16 -3.31 -16.36
N LEU A 744 -20.50 -2.34 -17.23
CA LEU A 744 -19.68 -1.99 -18.40
C LEU A 744 -18.27 -1.50 -18.00
N LYS A 745 -18.18 -0.68 -16.95
CA LYS A 745 -16.90 -0.20 -16.42
C LYS A 745 -16.01 -1.35 -15.96
N GLN A 746 -16.56 -2.36 -15.27
CA GLN A 746 -15.77 -3.50 -14.82
C GLN A 746 -15.28 -4.36 -15.98
N LEU A 747 -16.12 -4.64 -16.99
CA LEU A 747 -15.68 -5.39 -18.18
C LEU A 747 -14.47 -4.73 -18.84
N LEU A 748 -14.54 -3.41 -19.03
CA LEU A 748 -13.44 -2.66 -19.65
C LEU A 748 -12.19 -2.60 -18.75
N LEU A 749 -12.33 -2.50 -17.43
CA LEU A 749 -11.19 -2.58 -16.51
C LEU A 749 -10.50 -3.95 -16.57
N MET A 750 -11.28 -5.03 -16.60
CA MET A 750 -10.75 -6.39 -16.74
C MET A 750 -10.00 -6.57 -18.08
N ILE A 751 -10.58 -6.09 -19.19
CA ILE A 751 -9.95 -6.12 -20.51
C ILE A 751 -8.67 -5.26 -20.53
N ARG A 752 -8.74 -4.04 -20.01
CA ARG A 752 -7.59 -3.12 -19.95
C ARG A 752 -6.41 -3.76 -19.24
N ASN A 753 -6.65 -4.37 -18.09
CA ASN A 753 -5.59 -4.99 -17.31
C ASN A 753 -5.08 -6.29 -17.95
N LYS A 754 -5.93 -7.03 -18.66
CA LYS A 754 -5.49 -8.14 -19.53
C LYS A 754 -4.50 -7.67 -20.58
N VAL A 755 -4.78 -6.55 -21.25
CA VAL A 755 -3.87 -5.94 -22.24
C VAL A 755 -2.54 -5.54 -21.60
N LEU A 756 -2.58 -4.80 -20.49
CA LEU A 756 -1.36 -4.31 -19.81
C LEU A 756 -0.46 -5.45 -19.30
N LEU A 757 -1.03 -6.44 -18.62
CA LEU A 757 -0.27 -7.56 -18.04
C LEU A 757 0.32 -8.49 -19.11
N ASN A 758 -0.23 -8.48 -20.33
CA ASN A 758 0.23 -9.32 -21.43
C ASN A 758 1.02 -8.53 -22.51
N GLY A 759 1.53 -7.33 -22.18
CA GLY A 759 2.41 -6.54 -23.07
C GLY A 759 1.70 -5.97 -24.29
N GLY A 760 0.41 -5.65 -24.16
CA GLY A 760 -0.38 -5.00 -25.20
C GLY A 760 -0.34 -3.48 -25.15
N ASP A 761 -0.53 -2.85 -26.31
CA ASP A 761 -0.73 -1.39 -26.41
C ASP A 761 -2.22 -1.03 -26.27
N LEU A 762 -2.54 -0.21 -25.26
CA LEU A 762 -3.90 0.28 -25.02
C LEU A 762 -4.43 1.09 -26.21
N ASN A 763 -3.61 1.95 -26.83
CA ASN A 763 -4.04 2.78 -27.96
C ASN A 763 -4.29 1.98 -29.25
N ALA A 764 -3.67 0.80 -29.36
CA ALA A 764 -3.84 -0.11 -30.50
C ALA A 764 -4.94 -1.15 -30.27
N THR A 765 -5.55 -1.21 -29.08
CA THR A 765 -6.53 -2.25 -28.73
C THR A 765 -7.89 -1.98 -29.36
N GLU A 766 -8.40 -2.95 -30.09
CA GLU A 766 -9.73 -2.90 -30.72
C GLU A 766 -10.77 -3.61 -29.86
N ILE A 767 -11.95 -3.00 -29.72
CA ILE A 767 -13.09 -3.60 -29.03
C ILE A 767 -14.31 -3.49 -29.94
N VAL A 768 -14.97 -4.61 -30.21
CA VAL A 768 -16.33 -4.65 -30.78
C VAL A 768 -17.32 -5.12 -29.72
N TRP A 769 -18.46 -4.45 -29.59
CA TRP A 769 -19.56 -4.89 -28.75
C TRP A 769 -20.82 -5.11 -29.58
N PHE A 770 -21.67 -6.04 -29.15
CA PHE A 770 -22.87 -6.42 -29.91
C PHE A 770 -24.16 -5.86 -29.30
N TYR A 771 -25.13 -5.57 -30.16
CA TYR A 771 -26.47 -5.15 -29.77
C TYR A 771 -27.56 -5.96 -30.49
N PRO A 772 -28.76 -6.12 -29.90
CA PRO A 772 -29.90 -6.80 -30.54
C PRO A 772 -30.50 -5.92 -31.62
N SER A 773 -30.88 -6.52 -32.75
CA SER A 773 -31.55 -5.81 -33.85
C SER A 773 -32.91 -5.20 -33.43
N SER A 774 -33.56 -5.79 -32.42
CA SER A 774 -34.81 -5.31 -31.84
C SER A 774 -34.63 -4.14 -30.85
N MET A 775 -33.39 -3.73 -30.54
CA MET A 775 -33.15 -2.66 -29.57
C MET A 775 -33.44 -1.28 -30.18
N PRO A 776 -34.27 -0.43 -29.51
CA PRO A 776 -34.55 0.92 -29.99
C PRO A 776 -33.29 1.78 -30.19
N GLN A 777 -33.30 2.65 -31.20
CA GLN A 777 -32.13 3.49 -31.54
C GLN A 777 -31.67 4.37 -30.37
N TYR A 778 -32.59 4.92 -29.57
CA TYR A 778 -32.25 5.74 -28.41
C TYR A 778 -31.44 4.93 -27.36
N ARG A 779 -31.82 3.66 -27.13
CA ARG A 779 -31.13 2.77 -26.19
C ARG A 779 -29.78 2.33 -26.72
N ARG A 780 -29.67 2.05 -28.03
CA ARG A 780 -28.38 1.81 -28.72
C ARG A 780 -27.42 3.00 -28.55
N ASN A 781 -27.92 4.21 -28.76
CA ASN A 781 -27.13 5.45 -28.60
C ASN A 781 -26.70 5.67 -27.14
N PHE A 782 -27.57 5.39 -26.17
CA PHE A 782 -27.23 5.48 -24.74
C PHE A 782 -26.10 4.51 -24.35
N LEU A 783 -26.19 3.25 -24.78
CA LEU A 783 -25.13 2.26 -24.52
C LEU A 783 -23.85 2.64 -25.24
N HIS A 784 -23.93 3.06 -26.51
CA HIS A 784 -22.77 3.52 -27.27
C HIS A 784 -22.04 4.68 -26.59
N ALA A 785 -22.78 5.71 -26.12
CA ALA A 785 -22.20 6.83 -25.40
C ALA A 785 -21.49 6.38 -24.10
N SER A 786 -22.05 5.39 -23.41
CA SER A 786 -21.43 4.81 -22.21
C SER A 786 -20.15 4.04 -22.54
N TRP A 787 -20.19 3.15 -23.54
CA TRP A 787 -18.99 2.43 -24.02
C TRP A 787 -17.90 3.39 -24.48
N GLN A 788 -18.23 4.40 -25.27
CA GLN A 788 -17.28 5.39 -25.77
C GLN A 788 -16.63 6.17 -24.62
N LYS A 789 -17.42 6.65 -23.65
CA LYS A 789 -16.89 7.37 -22.47
C LYS A 789 -15.90 6.52 -21.67
N TYR A 790 -16.21 5.25 -21.44
CA TYR A 790 -15.36 4.38 -20.64
C TYR A 790 -14.17 3.83 -21.42
N TYR A 791 -14.32 3.58 -22.71
CA TYR A 791 -13.21 3.28 -23.60
C TYR A 791 -12.19 4.42 -23.56
N GLN A 792 -12.64 5.67 -23.73
CA GLN A 792 -11.78 6.85 -23.65
C GLN A 792 -11.04 6.94 -22.31
N ARG A 793 -11.74 6.69 -21.20
CA ARG A 793 -11.12 6.69 -19.86
C ARG A 793 -10.02 5.64 -19.71
N TYR A 794 -10.23 4.43 -20.24
CA TYR A 794 -9.39 3.27 -19.91
C TYR A 794 -8.33 2.92 -20.97
N PHE A 795 -8.56 3.31 -22.23
CA PHE A 795 -7.72 2.97 -23.39
C PHE A 795 -7.17 4.20 -24.13
N GLY A 796 -7.74 5.40 -23.91
CA GLY A 796 -7.31 6.65 -24.56
C GLY A 796 -8.26 7.15 -25.66
N ASN A 797 -7.90 8.27 -26.30
CA ASN A 797 -8.82 9.04 -27.16
C ASN A 797 -8.96 8.54 -28.61
N GLN A 798 -8.22 7.51 -29.04
CA GLN A 798 -8.30 6.98 -30.40
C GLN A 798 -9.48 6.00 -30.52
N PRO A 799 -10.51 6.25 -31.34
CA PRO A 799 -11.71 5.42 -31.35
C PRO A 799 -11.49 4.11 -32.12
N ARG A 800 -10.94 3.08 -31.46
CA ARG A 800 -10.97 1.68 -31.93
C ARG A 800 -12.08 0.88 -31.24
N LEU A 801 -13.24 1.54 -31.08
CA LEU A 801 -14.45 0.97 -30.52
C LEU A 801 -15.48 0.83 -31.64
N TYR A 802 -15.93 -0.40 -31.86
CA TYR A 802 -16.89 -0.74 -32.91
C TYR A 802 -18.17 -1.34 -32.31
N ARG A 803 -19.25 -1.32 -33.08
CA ARG A 803 -20.50 -1.98 -32.74
C ARG A 803 -21.03 -2.76 -33.93
N MET A 804 -21.77 -3.84 -33.67
CA MET A 804 -22.39 -4.69 -34.69
C MET A 804 -23.66 -5.33 -34.14
N SER A 805 -24.65 -5.60 -34.98
CA SER A 805 -25.80 -6.41 -34.56
C SER A 805 -25.35 -7.83 -34.19
N GLU A 806 -25.83 -8.33 -33.05
CA GLU A 806 -25.53 -9.68 -32.55
C GLU A 806 -26.01 -10.77 -33.52
N SER A 807 -27.05 -10.49 -34.32
CA SER A 807 -27.61 -11.42 -35.30
C SER A 807 -26.69 -11.65 -36.51
N PHE A 808 -25.83 -10.68 -36.85
CA PHE A 808 -24.93 -10.79 -37.99
C PHE A 808 -23.66 -11.56 -37.67
N ALA A 809 -23.12 -11.37 -36.46
CA ALA A 809 -21.77 -11.82 -36.12
C ALA A 809 -21.53 -13.34 -36.27
N PRO A 810 -22.43 -14.24 -35.82
CA PRO A 810 -22.20 -15.70 -35.86
C PRO A 810 -21.85 -16.26 -37.23
N PHE A 811 -22.49 -15.75 -38.29
CA PHE A 811 -22.33 -16.28 -39.64
C PHE A 811 -20.89 -16.14 -40.16
N TYR A 812 -20.18 -15.07 -39.78
CA TYR A 812 -18.79 -14.86 -40.20
C TYR A 812 -17.87 -15.97 -39.68
N TYR A 813 -18.11 -16.50 -38.48
CA TYR A 813 -17.37 -17.67 -38.02
C TYR A 813 -17.71 -18.90 -38.86
N TYR A 814 -18.99 -19.17 -39.11
CA TYR A 814 -19.42 -20.30 -39.94
C TYR A 814 -18.85 -20.24 -41.37
N TYR A 815 -18.84 -19.04 -41.96
CA TYR A 815 -18.36 -18.80 -43.31
C TYR A 815 -16.83 -18.96 -43.39
N HIS A 816 -16.06 -18.35 -42.47
CA HIS A 816 -14.59 -18.35 -42.55
C HIS A 816 -13.92 -19.58 -41.92
N LYS A 817 -14.55 -20.25 -40.94
CA LYS A 817 -13.94 -21.34 -40.16
C LYS A 817 -14.66 -22.69 -40.28
N GLU A 818 -15.96 -22.73 -40.58
CA GLU A 818 -16.76 -23.99 -40.63
C GLU A 818 -17.24 -24.36 -42.04
N ASN A 819 -16.67 -23.73 -43.08
CA ASN A 819 -16.94 -24.00 -44.50
C ASN A 819 -18.42 -23.91 -44.92
N VAL A 820 -19.18 -22.98 -44.32
CA VAL A 820 -20.56 -22.68 -44.76
C VAL A 820 -20.50 -21.69 -45.93
N ARG A 821 -20.62 -22.16 -47.17
CA ARG A 821 -20.45 -21.36 -48.40
C ARG A 821 -21.74 -21.33 -49.24
N PRO A 822 -22.75 -20.51 -48.90
CA PRO A 822 -24.05 -20.51 -49.57
C PRO A 822 -24.01 -19.75 -50.91
N HIS A 823 -23.46 -20.36 -51.97
CA HIS A 823 -23.35 -19.73 -53.29
C HIS A 823 -24.66 -19.82 -54.09
N ASP A 824 -25.12 -21.04 -54.41
CA ASP A 824 -26.29 -21.25 -55.29
C ASP A 824 -27.62 -21.12 -54.54
N ARG A 825 -27.65 -21.55 -53.27
CA ARG A 825 -28.81 -21.45 -52.38
C ARG A 825 -28.39 -20.76 -51.08
N PRO A 826 -29.31 -20.01 -50.44
CA PRO A 826 -28.97 -19.20 -49.28
C PRO A 826 -28.65 -20.04 -48.04
N ALA A 827 -27.95 -19.43 -47.09
CA ALA A 827 -27.88 -19.91 -45.72
C ALA A 827 -28.84 -19.11 -44.83
N VAL A 828 -29.48 -19.77 -43.87
CA VAL A 828 -30.28 -19.11 -42.83
C VAL A 828 -29.54 -19.25 -41.51
N SER A 829 -29.19 -18.12 -40.91
CA SER A 829 -28.65 -18.05 -39.55
C SER A 829 -29.78 -17.73 -38.58
N ILE A 830 -30.00 -18.62 -37.62
CA ILE A 830 -31.03 -18.55 -36.59
C ILE A 830 -30.35 -18.35 -35.24
N ASP A 831 -30.39 -17.13 -34.71
CA ASP A 831 -29.86 -16.80 -33.39
C ASP A 831 -30.98 -16.82 -32.35
N ILE A 832 -30.97 -17.82 -31.45
CA ILE A 832 -31.99 -17.97 -30.41
C ILE A 832 -31.40 -17.51 -29.07
N GLY A 833 -31.82 -16.32 -28.64
CA GLY A 833 -31.49 -15.75 -27.35
C GLY A 833 -32.41 -16.22 -26.22
N GLY A 834 -32.32 -15.55 -25.08
CA GLY A 834 -33.27 -15.71 -23.98
C GLY A 834 -34.64 -15.13 -24.35
N GLY A 835 -34.70 -13.86 -24.74
CA GLY A 835 -35.96 -13.18 -25.05
C GLY A 835 -36.39 -13.21 -26.52
N THR A 836 -35.44 -13.15 -27.45
CA THR A 836 -35.69 -12.97 -28.88
C THR A 836 -35.07 -14.07 -29.72
N THR A 837 -35.59 -14.24 -30.93
CA THR A 837 -34.98 -15.02 -32.00
C THR A 837 -34.76 -14.11 -33.20
N ASP A 838 -33.53 -14.06 -33.68
CA ASP A 838 -33.15 -13.29 -34.86
C ASP A 838 -32.83 -14.23 -36.02
N ILE A 839 -33.28 -13.88 -37.22
CA ILE A 839 -33.05 -14.64 -38.44
C ILE A 839 -32.35 -13.74 -39.45
N VAL A 840 -31.21 -14.21 -39.96
CA VAL A 840 -30.50 -13.56 -41.07
C VAL A 840 -30.33 -14.55 -42.20
N VAL A 841 -30.74 -14.15 -43.41
CA VAL A 841 -30.50 -14.94 -44.62
C VAL A 841 -29.30 -14.39 -45.36
N TYR A 842 -28.37 -15.26 -45.73
CA TYR A 842 -27.14 -14.91 -46.45
C TYR A 842 -27.12 -15.52 -47.84
N LYS A 843 -26.62 -14.74 -48.80
CA LYS A 843 -26.16 -15.23 -50.11
C LYS A 843 -24.67 -14.92 -50.23
N SER A 844 -23.85 -15.96 -50.36
CA SER A 844 -22.40 -15.90 -50.15
C SER A 844 -22.08 -15.28 -48.77
N GLU A 845 -21.27 -14.23 -48.70
CA GLU A 845 -20.92 -13.55 -47.45
C GLU A 845 -21.89 -12.39 -47.09
N LYS A 846 -22.88 -12.10 -47.94
CA LYS A 846 -23.73 -10.90 -47.81
C LYS A 846 -25.08 -11.24 -47.18
N PRO A 847 -25.49 -10.55 -46.09
CA PRO A 847 -26.84 -10.69 -45.58
C PRO A 847 -27.83 -10.00 -46.53
N VAL A 848 -28.96 -10.66 -46.81
CA VAL A 848 -29.98 -10.20 -47.77
C VAL A 848 -31.37 -10.07 -47.15
N LEU A 849 -31.58 -10.60 -45.95
CA LEU A 849 -32.84 -10.51 -45.21
C LEU A 849 -32.54 -10.59 -43.72
N LEU A 850 -33.17 -9.73 -42.92
CA LEU A 850 -33.12 -9.75 -41.46
C LEU A 850 -34.55 -9.71 -40.88
N THR A 851 -34.86 -10.55 -39.91
CA THR A 851 -36.06 -10.42 -39.07
C THR A 851 -35.70 -10.74 -37.61
N SER A 852 -36.45 -10.17 -36.68
CA SER A 852 -36.29 -10.35 -35.24
C SER A 852 -37.67 -10.41 -34.59
N PHE A 853 -37.87 -11.33 -33.65
CA PHE A 853 -39.15 -11.50 -32.96
C PHE A 853 -38.99 -12.07 -31.53
N ARG A 854 -39.93 -11.72 -30.65
CA ARG A 854 -40.02 -12.21 -29.27
C ARG A 854 -40.48 -13.65 -29.16
N PHE A 855 -39.57 -14.57 -29.44
CA PHE A 855 -39.81 -15.99 -29.25
C PHE A 855 -38.49 -16.72 -29.01
N GLY A 856 -37.80 -16.37 -27.92
CA GLY A 856 -36.58 -17.03 -27.45
C GLY A 856 -36.85 -18.12 -26.40
N ALA A 857 -35.82 -18.60 -25.72
CA ALA A 857 -35.95 -19.65 -24.69
C ALA A 857 -36.87 -19.28 -23.52
N ASN A 858 -37.06 -17.98 -23.23
CA ASN A 858 -38.00 -17.51 -22.21
C ASN A 858 -39.46 -17.80 -22.59
N ALA A 859 -39.79 -18.02 -23.86
CA ALA A 859 -41.12 -18.48 -24.26
C ALA A 859 -41.42 -19.90 -23.76
N LEU A 860 -40.38 -20.72 -23.54
CA LEU A 860 -40.49 -22.07 -22.98
C LEU A 860 -40.54 -22.04 -21.44
N PHE A 861 -39.57 -21.34 -20.85
CA PHE A 861 -39.29 -21.42 -19.41
C PHE A 861 -39.84 -20.26 -18.58
N GLY A 862 -40.38 -19.21 -19.23
CA GLY A 862 -41.01 -18.08 -18.57
C GLY A 862 -42.46 -18.35 -18.16
N ASP A 863 -43.06 -17.36 -17.50
CA ASP A 863 -44.40 -17.50 -16.90
C ASP A 863 -45.56 -17.23 -17.89
N GLY A 864 -45.25 -16.88 -19.15
CA GLY A 864 -46.27 -16.44 -20.10
C GLY A 864 -46.95 -15.14 -19.66
N TYR A 865 -48.13 -14.84 -20.21
CA TYR A 865 -48.84 -13.59 -19.91
C TYR A 865 -49.58 -13.64 -18.57
N GLY A 866 -49.11 -12.87 -17.59
CA GLY A 866 -49.80 -12.64 -16.32
C GLY A 866 -49.82 -13.80 -15.32
N ASN A 867 -49.06 -14.89 -15.53
CA ASN A 867 -48.90 -15.93 -14.52
C ASN A 867 -47.65 -15.69 -13.65
N THR A 868 -47.52 -16.53 -12.62
CA THR A 868 -46.37 -16.55 -11.71
C THR A 868 -45.66 -17.89 -11.79
N SER A 869 -44.51 -18.01 -11.12
CA SER A 869 -43.78 -19.28 -11.00
C SER A 869 -44.61 -20.44 -10.46
N GLN A 870 -45.68 -20.14 -9.71
CA GLN A 870 -46.61 -21.16 -9.22
C GLN A 870 -47.39 -21.85 -10.33
N PHE A 871 -47.45 -21.28 -11.54
CA PHE A 871 -48.14 -21.86 -12.70
C PHE A 871 -47.15 -22.27 -13.81
N ASN A 872 -45.85 -22.22 -13.56
CA ASN A 872 -44.85 -22.64 -14.53
C ASN A 872 -44.68 -24.17 -14.49
N GLY A 873 -45.05 -24.86 -15.57
CA GLY A 873 -45.03 -26.33 -15.62
C GLY A 873 -43.64 -26.95 -15.40
N PHE A 874 -42.59 -26.32 -15.90
CA PHE A 874 -41.21 -26.80 -15.71
C PHE A 874 -40.76 -26.62 -14.27
N VAL A 875 -40.98 -25.44 -13.69
CA VAL A 875 -40.63 -25.18 -12.28
C VAL A 875 -41.38 -26.15 -11.37
N GLN A 876 -42.70 -26.27 -11.51
CA GLN A 876 -43.52 -27.18 -10.70
C GLN A 876 -43.08 -28.65 -10.77
N HIS A 877 -42.57 -29.10 -11.92
CA HIS A 877 -42.15 -30.48 -12.10
C HIS A 877 -40.77 -30.75 -11.49
N TYR A 878 -39.80 -29.88 -11.77
CA TYR A 878 -38.39 -30.14 -11.47
C TYR A 878 -37.90 -29.55 -10.16
N GLU A 879 -38.62 -28.59 -9.57
CA GLU A 879 -38.23 -27.92 -8.32
C GLU A 879 -38.00 -28.89 -7.16
N GLN A 880 -38.97 -29.75 -6.86
CA GLN A 880 -38.89 -30.69 -5.76
C GLN A 880 -37.76 -31.73 -5.96
N PRO A 881 -37.66 -32.44 -7.11
CA PRO A 881 -36.56 -33.38 -7.34
C PRO A 881 -35.17 -32.75 -7.22
N ILE A 882 -34.99 -31.54 -7.73
CA ILE A 882 -33.71 -30.82 -7.65
C ILE A 882 -33.42 -30.44 -6.20
N HIS A 883 -34.40 -29.87 -5.49
CA HIS A 883 -34.22 -29.47 -4.09
C HIS A 883 -33.90 -30.67 -3.17
N GLU A 884 -34.55 -31.81 -3.38
CA GLU A 884 -34.26 -33.06 -2.66
C GLU A 884 -32.85 -33.57 -2.96
N ALA A 885 -32.42 -33.56 -4.24
CA ALA A 885 -31.07 -33.96 -4.63
C ALA A 885 -29.99 -33.07 -3.99
N LEU A 886 -30.23 -31.77 -3.87
CA LEU A 886 -29.31 -30.85 -3.18
C LEU A 886 -29.31 -31.06 -1.67
N SER A 887 -30.47 -31.31 -1.06
CA SER A 887 -30.63 -31.46 0.39
C SER A 887 -30.06 -32.77 0.93
N ALA A 888 -30.09 -33.85 0.13
CA ALA A 888 -29.63 -35.17 0.50
C ALA A 888 -28.11 -35.39 0.32
N THR A 889 -27.35 -34.35 -0.05
CA THR A 889 -25.94 -34.48 -0.47
C THR A 889 -25.03 -33.46 0.22
N HIS A 890 -23.72 -33.55 -0.03
CA HIS A 890 -22.71 -32.57 0.39
C HIS A 890 -22.92 -31.18 -0.24
N ALA A 891 -23.83 -31.05 -1.22
CA ALA A 891 -24.20 -29.80 -1.87
C ALA A 891 -25.28 -29.00 -1.14
N LYS A 892 -25.62 -29.32 0.12
CA LYS A 892 -26.63 -28.62 0.95
C LYS A 892 -26.44 -27.10 1.02
N LYS A 893 -25.21 -26.59 0.82
CA LYS A 893 -24.95 -25.14 0.71
C LYS A 893 -25.69 -24.49 -0.48
N LEU A 894 -25.88 -25.19 -1.59
CA LEU A 894 -26.64 -24.71 -2.76
C LEU A 894 -28.14 -24.61 -2.48
N THR A 895 -28.65 -25.29 -1.45
CA THR A 895 -30.04 -25.10 -0.99
C THR A 895 -30.26 -23.67 -0.48
N GLN A 896 -29.23 -22.98 0.02
CA GLN A 896 -29.35 -21.57 0.42
C GLN A 896 -29.58 -20.67 -0.80
N VAL A 897 -28.82 -20.86 -1.88
CA VAL A 897 -29.01 -20.16 -3.16
C VAL A 897 -30.44 -20.35 -3.67
N TYR A 898 -30.93 -21.58 -3.66
CA TYR A 898 -32.30 -21.91 -4.04
C TYR A 898 -33.35 -21.17 -3.17
N ASN A 899 -33.18 -21.19 -1.84
CA ASN A 899 -34.10 -20.56 -0.91
C ASN A 899 -34.15 -19.04 -1.09
N GLU A 900 -33.00 -18.40 -1.32
CA GLU A 900 -32.92 -16.95 -1.57
C GLU A 900 -33.63 -16.55 -2.87
N LEU A 901 -33.44 -17.32 -3.94
CA LEU A 901 -34.17 -17.12 -5.20
C LEU A 901 -35.69 -17.26 -4.97
N LYS A 902 -36.13 -18.22 -4.16
CA LYS A 902 -37.56 -18.36 -3.82
C LYS A 902 -38.11 -17.21 -2.97
N GLN A 903 -37.38 -16.78 -1.94
CA GLN A 903 -37.83 -15.73 -1.02
C GLN A 903 -37.91 -14.35 -1.69
N SER A 904 -37.05 -14.09 -2.68
CA SER A 904 -37.02 -12.82 -3.42
C SER A 904 -38.16 -12.66 -4.45
N ASN A 905 -39.16 -13.56 -4.48
CA ASN A 905 -40.15 -13.65 -5.55
C ASN A 905 -39.50 -13.67 -6.95
N SER A 906 -38.35 -14.36 -7.07
CA SER A 906 -37.61 -14.41 -8.33
C SER A 906 -38.46 -14.98 -9.46
N SER A 907 -38.33 -14.40 -10.66
CA SER A 907 -38.95 -14.93 -11.87
C SER A 907 -38.56 -16.39 -12.09
N SER A 908 -39.45 -17.20 -12.69
CA SER A 908 -39.14 -18.60 -13.04
C SER A 908 -37.86 -18.74 -13.85
N LEU A 909 -37.50 -17.72 -14.63
CA LEU A 909 -36.26 -17.68 -15.40
C LEU A 909 -35.01 -17.76 -14.52
N GLU A 910 -34.95 -17.09 -13.38
CA GLU A 910 -33.79 -17.16 -12.48
C GLU A 910 -33.65 -18.54 -11.85
N LEU A 911 -34.78 -19.18 -11.49
CA LEU A 911 -34.79 -20.56 -10.97
C LEU A 911 -34.34 -21.57 -12.05
N ILE A 912 -34.81 -21.41 -13.28
CA ILE A 912 -34.43 -22.28 -14.40
C ILE A 912 -32.95 -22.10 -14.76
N GLU A 913 -32.44 -20.87 -14.79
CA GLU A 913 -31.02 -20.60 -15.01
C GLU A 913 -30.16 -21.19 -13.88
N PHE A 914 -30.64 -21.14 -12.62
CA PHE A 914 -30.00 -21.84 -11.51
C PHE A 914 -29.94 -23.34 -11.78
N PHE A 915 -31.06 -23.97 -12.19
CA PHE A 915 -31.09 -25.41 -12.50
C PHE A 915 -30.12 -25.80 -13.62
N PHE A 916 -30.04 -25.02 -14.70
CA PHE A 916 -29.03 -25.23 -15.74
C PHE A 916 -27.61 -25.05 -15.23
N SER A 917 -27.36 -24.13 -14.28
CA SER A 917 -26.02 -23.91 -13.74
C SER A 917 -25.49 -25.07 -12.88
N LEU A 918 -26.37 -25.94 -12.35
CA LEU A 918 -25.99 -27.03 -11.44
C LEU A 918 -25.10 -28.09 -12.10
N GLU A 919 -25.31 -28.40 -13.38
CA GLU A 919 -24.53 -29.44 -14.09
C GLU A 919 -23.06 -29.04 -14.34
N ASP A 920 -22.79 -27.74 -14.31
CA ASP A 920 -21.46 -27.14 -14.40
C ASP A 920 -20.89 -26.71 -13.04
N ASN A 921 -21.66 -26.83 -11.95
CA ASN A 921 -21.26 -26.37 -10.62
C ASN A 921 -20.15 -27.25 -10.03
N GLN A 922 -19.14 -26.60 -9.44
CA GLN A 922 -17.96 -27.29 -8.90
C GLN A 922 -18.33 -28.25 -7.76
N LEU A 923 -19.20 -27.86 -6.83
CA LEU A 923 -19.62 -28.74 -5.73
C LEU A 923 -20.34 -29.99 -6.24
N ILE A 924 -21.15 -29.87 -7.30
CA ILE A 924 -21.85 -31.00 -7.91
C ILE A 924 -20.85 -31.98 -8.55
N ARG A 925 -19.88 -31.46 -9.31
CA ARG A 925 -18.86 -32.26 -10.01
C ARG A 925 -17.88 -32.93 -9.05
N ASP A 926 -17.33 -32.18 -8.12
CA ASP A 926 -16.31 -32.66 -7.18
C ASP A 926 -16.88 -33.77 -6.28
N ASN A 927 -18.17 -33.70 -5.93
CA ASN A 927 -18.88 -34.72 -5.14
C ASN A 927 -19.57 -35.79 -6.00
N ARG A 928 -19.41 -35.75 -7.34
CA ARG A 928 -20.02 -36.72 -8.28
C ARG A 928 -21.53 -36.89 -8.11
N ILE A 929 -22.24 -35.81 -7.82
CA ILE A 929 -23.69 -35.82 -7.67
C ILE A 929 -24.32 -35.94 -9.07
N SER A 930 -25.11 -36.98 -9.30
CA SER A 930 -25.79 -37.24 -10.58
C SER A 930 -26.97 -36.30 -10.78
N LEU A 931 -26.70 -35.03 -11.07
CA LEU A 931 -27.70 -33.99 -11.28
C LEU A 931 -27.38 -33.20 -12.56
N SER A 932 -28.19 -33.39 -13.60
CA SER A 932 -28.15 -32.58 -14.83
C SER A 932 -29.56 -32.24 -15.26
N PHE A 933 -29.88 -30.95 -15.21
CA PHE A 933 -31.20 -30.47 -15.61
C PHE A 933 -31.45 -30.72 -17.11
N SER A 934 -30.42 -30.58 -17.95
CA SER A 934 -30.49 -30.92 -19.38
C SER A 934 -30.90 -32.38 -19.60
N GLN A 935 -30.29 -33.32 -18.88
CA GLN A 935 -30.65 -34.75 -18.96
C GLN A 935 -32.07 -35.03 -18.44
N MET A 936 -32.48 -34.37 -17.36
CA MET A 936 -33.84 -34.49 -16.80
C MET A 936 -34.90 -34.02 -17.81
N LEU A 937 -34.61 -32.98 -18.61
CA LEU A 937 -35.49 -32.53 -19.69
C LEU A 937 -35.52 -33.52 -20.87
N GLU A 938 -34.38 -34.08 -21.27
CA GLU A 938 -34.29 -35.03 -22.39
C GLU A 938 -35.05 -36.34 -22.13
N GLN A 939 -35.02 -36.82 -20.88
CA GLN A 939 -35.63 -38.07 -20.44
C GLN A 939 -37.15 -37.96 -20.29
N HIS A 940 -37.69 -36.76 -20.07
CA HIS A 940 -39.13 -36.58 -19.87
C HIS A 940 -39.88 -36.55 -21.21
N GLN A 941 -40.46 -37.69 -21.60
CA GLN A 941 -41.09 -37.89 -22.91
C GLN A 941 -42.24 -36.91 -23.20
N GLU A 942 -43.10 -36.60 -22.22
CA GLU A 942 -44.28 -35.76 -22.48
C GLU A 942 -43.94 -34.28 -22.71
N PHE A 943 -43.03 -33.68 -21.92
CA PHE A 943 -42.58 -32.29 -22.13
C PHE A 943 -41.90 -32.07 -23.47
N LYS A 944 -41.40 -33.12 -24.14
CA LYS A 944 -40.72 -33.01 -25.43
C LYS A 944 -41.58 -32.39 -26.53
N ILE A 945 -42.90 -32.55 -26.47
CA ILE A 945 -43.82 -31.88 -27.41
C ILE A 945 -43.70 -30.36 -27.38
N VAL A 946 -43.37 -29.78 -26.23
CA VAL A 946 -43.21 -28.34 -26.05
C VAL A 946 -41.99 -27.84 -26.83
N PHE A 947 -40.86 -28.55 -26.76
CA PHE A 947 -39.66 -28.22 -27.52
C PHE A 947 -39.86 -28.41 -29.03
N VAL A 948 -40.55 -29.48 -29.45
CA VAL A 948 -40.84 -29.73 -30.87
C VAL A 948 -41.81 -28.67 -31.43
N LEU A 949 -42.83 -28.26 -30.68
CA LEU A 949 -43.75 -27.17 -31.07
C LEU A 949 -43.02 -25.83 -31.22
N PHE A 950 -42.17 -25.47 -30.24
CA PHE A 950 -41.36 -24.27 -30.28
C PHE A 950 -40.44 -24.23 -31.51
N TYR A 951 -39.73 -25.32 -31.75
CA TYR A 951 -38.86 -25.47 -32.92
C TYR A 951 -39.64 -25.39 -34.24
N ALA A 952 -40.75 -26.12 -34.33
CA ALA A 952 -41.60 -26.16 -35.52
C ALA A 952 -42.16 -24.78 -35.87
N ALA A 953 -42.54 -23.98 -34.87
CA ALA A 953 -43.05 -22.62 -35.07
C ALA A 953 -41.99 -21.69 -35.69
N ILE A 954 -40.74 -21.76 -35.23
CA ILE A 954 -39.62 -20.98 -35.80
C ILE A 954 -39.37 -21.39 -37.25
N ILE A 955 -39.24 -22.70 -37.52
CA ILE A 955 -38.97 -23.20 -38.88
C ILE A 955 -40.14 -22.89 -39.83
N TYR A 956 -41.39 -23.02 -39.37
CA TYR A 956 -42.58 -22.64 -40.11
C TYR A 956 -42.55 -21.16 -40.51
N HIS A 957 -42.26 -20.28 -39.55
CA HIS A 957 -42.16 -18.85 -39.81
C HIS A 957 -41.04 -18.52 -40.80
N VAL A 958 -39.86 -19.13 -40.64
CA VAL A 958 -38.73 -18.96 -41.57
C VAL A 958 -39.12 -19.40 -42.98
N ALA A 959 -39.73 -20.59 -43.14
CA ALA A 959 -40.15 -21.09 -44.44
C ALA A 959 -41.21 -20.17 -45.09
N ARG A 960 -42.19 -19.69 -44.31
CA ARG A 960 -43.20 -18.74 -44.79
C ARG A 960 -42.57 -17.42 -45.22
N LEU A 961 -41.66 -16.85 -44.42
CA LEU A 961 -40.98 -15.60 -44.73
C LEU A 961 -40.12 -15.72 -46.00
N MET A 962 -39.35 -16.81 -46.13
CA MET A 962 -38.52 -17.04 -47.32
C MET A 962 -39.36 -17.24 -48.58
N LYS A 963 -40.44 -18.03 -48.52
CA LYS A 963 -41.39 -18.21 -49.63
C LYS A 963 -42.00 -16.86 -50.05
N THR A 964 -42.41 -16.05 -49.07
CA THR A 964 -42.95 -14.70 -49.27
C THR A 964 -41.99 -13.77 -49.99
N LYS A 965 -40.68 -13.87 -49.69
CA LYS A 965 -39.62 -13.06 -50.33
C LYS A 965 -39.08 -13.67 -51.62
N GLY A 966 -39.66 -14.76 -52.13
CA GLY A 966 -39.20 -15.43 -53.33
C GLY A 966 -37.79 -16.05 -53.20
N LEU A 967 -37.37 -16.40 -51.98
CA LEU A 967 -36.09 -17.05 -51.74
C LEU A 967 -36.25 -18.58 -51.86
N PRO A 968 -35.28 -19.30 -52.46
CA PRO A 968 -35.33 -20.76 -52.54
C PRO A 968 -35.08 -21.40 -51.17
N ILE A 969 -35.47 -22.67 -51.02
CA ILE A 969 -35.19 -23.48 -49.82
C ILE A 969 -33.67 -23.45 -49.54
N PRO A 970 -33.25 -23.15 -48.30
CA PRO A 970 -31.83 -22.91 -48.00
C PRO A 970 -30.97 -24.16 -48.13
N GLU A 971 -29.69 -23.96 -48.37
CA GLU A 971 -28.70 -25.04 -48.34
C GLU A 971 -28.19 -25.28 -46.92
N TYR A 972 -28.00 -24.21 -46.15
CA TYR A 972 -27.51 -24.29 -44.78
C TYR A 972 -28.50 -23.65 -43.82
N ILE A 973 -28.70 -24.28 -42.66
CA ILE A 973 -29.30 -23.64 -41.49
C ILE A 973 -28.27 -23.69 -40.36
N THR A 974 -27.81 -22.51 -39.93
CA THR A 974 -26.84 -22.34 -38.85
C THR A 974 -27.57 -21.84 -37.61
N PHE A 975 -27.23 -22.39 -36.44
CA PHE A 975 -27.83 -21.97 -35.18
C PHE A 975 -26.80 -21.30 -34.26
N SER A 976 -27.23 -20.28 -33.54
CA SER A 976 -26.43 -19.57 -32.52
C SER A 976 -27.30 -19.15 -31.34
N GLY A 977 -26.66 -18.57 -30.31
CA GLY A 977 -27.34 -18.06 -29.13
C GLY A 977 -27.62 -19.17 -28.12
N ASN A 978 -27.52 -18.86 -26.82
CA ASN A 978 -27.60 -19.88 -25.78
C ASN A 978 -28.96 -20.61 -25.75
N GLY A 979 -30.04 -19.95 -26.21
CA GLY A 979 -31.36 -20.56 -26.32
C GLY A 979 -31.42 -21.67 -27.36
N SER A 980 -30.55 -21.68 -28.38
CA SER A 980 -30.51 -22.76 -29.38
C SER A 980 -30.20 -24.14 -28.79
N LYS A 981 -29.65 -24.22 -27.57
CA LYS A 981 -29.43 -25.48 -26.85
C LYS A 981 -30.72 -26.26 -26.65
N VAL A 982 -31.86 -25.58 -26.51
CA VAL A 982 -33.17 -26.25 -26.35
C VAL A 982 -33.59 -27.03 -27.60
N ILE A 983 -33.03 -26.71 -28.77
CA ILE A 983 -33.30 -27.46 -30.00
C ILE A 983 -32.78 -28.89 -29.88
N LYS A 984 -31.63 -29.09 -29.22
CA LYS A 984 -31.07 -30.44 -29.01
C LYS A 984 -31.95 -31.31 -28.10
N LEU A 985 -32.70 -30.68 -27.19
CA LEU A 985 -33.69 -31.36 -26.35
C LEU A 985 -34.84 -31.94 -27.19
N ALA A 986 -35.17 -31.33 -28.33
CA ALA A 986 -36.16 -31.83 -29.27
C ALA A 986 -35.67 -33.06 -30.08
N SER A 987 -34.35 -33.21 -30.33
CA SER A 987 -33.78 -34.35 -31.08
C SER A 987 -33.40 -35.57 -30.23
N SER A 988 -33.64 -35.57 -28.92
CA SER A 988 -33.13 -36.61 -28.00
C SER A 988 -31.60 -36.75 -28.06
N GLY A 989 -30.88 -35.62 -28.04
CA GLY A 989 -29.41 -35.57 -28.02
C GLY A 989 -28.79 -34.96 -29.29
N ASP A 990 -27.51 -35.26 -29.54
CA ASP A 990 -26.70 -34.65 -30.61
C ASP A 990 -27.02 -35.17 -32.04
N ASN A 991 -27.87 -36.19 -32.19
CA ASN A 991 -28.26 -36.69 -33.50
C ASN A 991 -29.35 -35.82 -34.13
N LEU A 992 -28.93 -34.84 -34.93
CA LEU A 992 -29.83 -33.86 -35.56
C LEU A 992 -30.58 -34.39 -36.78
N ASN A 993 -30.35 -35.63 -37.22
CA ASN A 993 -30.95 -36.18 -38.44
C ASN A 993 -32.49 -36.18 -38.40
N THR A 994 -33.08 -36.48 -37.24
CA THR A 994 -34.53 -36.46 -37.06
C THR A 994 -35.09 -35.05 -37.22
N LEU A 995 -34.47 -34.04 -36.59
CA LEU A 995 -34.88 -32.64 -36.75
C LEU A 995 -34.66 -32.14 -38.18
N LEU A 996 -33.60 -32.59 -38.84
CA LEU A 996 -33.33 -32.26 -40.23
C LEU A 996 -34.42 -32.82 -41.16
N ALA A 997 -34.80 -34.08 -40.98
CA ALA A 997 -35.88 -34.70 -41.74
C ALA A 997 -37.22 -34.00 -41.50
N TYR A 998 -37.51 -33.66 -40.24
CA TYR A 998 -38.69 -32.88 -39.87
C TYR A 998 -38.69 -31.48 -40.51
N THR A 999 -37.53 -30.84 -40.59
CA THR A 999 -37.41 -29.50 -41.21
C THR A 999 -37.58 -29.56 -42.71
N LYS A 1000 -37.00 -30.56 -43.38
CA LYS A 1000 -37.23 -30.82 -44.80
C LYS A 1000 -38.71 -31.04 -45.08
N MET A 1001 -39.43 -31.75 -44.20
CA MET A 1001 -40.88 -31.93 -44.31
C MET A 1001 -41.63 -30.59 -44.16
N ILE A 1002 -41.29 -29.75 -43.17
CA ILE A 1002 -41.92 -28.43 -43.00
C ILE A 1002 -41.67 -27.56 -44.24
N PHE A 1003 -40.42 -27.45 -44.72
CA PHE A 1003 -40.13 -26.68 -45.95
C PHE A 1003 -40.87 -27.22 -47.17
N ALA A 1004 -40.93 -28.55 -47.34
CA ALA A 1004 -41.67 -29.17 -48.45
C ALA A 1004 -43.17 -28.84 -48.40
N ASP A 1005 -43.77 -28.91 -47.20
CA ASP A 1005 -45.18 -28.57 -46.97
C ASP A 1005 -45.47 -27.09 -47.27
N ILE A 1006 -44.60 -26.19 -46.83
CA ILE A 1006 -44.79 -24.74 -47.03
C ILE A 1006 -44.49 -24.31 -48.46
N TYR A 1007 -43.46 -24.87 -49.10
CA TYR A 1007 -43.15 -24.58 -50.51
C TYR A 1007 -44.04 -25.34 -51.49
N GLU A 1008 -44.90 -26.24 -51.01
CA GLU A 1008 -45.79 -27.07 -51.83
C GLU A 1008 -45.01 -27.89 -52.87
N VAL A 1009 -43.86 -28.45 -52.44
CA VAL A 1009 -43.03 -29.36 -53.25
C VAL A 1009 -43.09 -30.76 -52.68
N GLU A 1010 -42.99 -31.78 -53.53
CA GLU A 1010 -43.02 -33.18 -53.07
C GLU A 1010 -41.86 -33.51 -52.13
N GLN A 1011 -40.67 -33.00 -52.42
CA GLN A 1011 -39.47 -33.22 -51.63
C GLN A 1011 -38.63 -31.94 -51.54
N SER A 1012 -38.20 -31.61 -50.32
CA SER A 1012 -37.23 -30.52 -50.09
C SER A 1012 -35.86 -30.90 -50.67
N PRO A 1013 -35.14 -29.96 -51.30
CA PRO A 1013 -33.71 -30.08 -51.56
C PRO A 1013 -32.90 -30.41 -50.30
N GLN A 1014 -31.63 -30.81 -50.47
CA GLN A 1014 -30.74 -31.06 -49.34
C GLN A 1014 -30.55 -29.78 -48.50
N ILE A 1015 -30.65 -29.93 -47.20
CA ILE A 1015 -30.40 -28.90 -46.19
C ILE A 1015 -29.35 -29.48 -45.25
N GLU A 1016 -28.36 -28.68 -44.87
CA GLU A 1016 -27.33 -29.04 -43.90
C GLU A 1016 -27.44 -28.18 -42.64
N TYR A 1017 -27.32 -28.84 -41.48
CA TYR A 1017 -27.32 -28.16 -40.19
C TYR A 1017 -25.90 -27.92 -39.71
N ARG A 1018 -25.72 -26.76 -39.09
CA ARG A 1018 -24.49 -26.42 -38.38
C ARG A 1018 -24.85 -25.88 -37.01
N PHE A 1019 -24.41 -26.62 -35.99
CA PHE A 1019 -24.53 -26.24 -34.58
C PHE A 1019 -23.13 -26.15 -34.00
N PHE A 1020 -22.76 -24.96 -33.55
CA PHE A 1020 -21.54 -24.78 -32.81
C PHE A 1020 -21.69 -25.32 -31.38
N LYS A 1021 -20.64 -25.96 -30.85
CA LYS A 1021 -20.66 -26.61 -29.53
C LYS A 1021 -21.02 -25.64 -28.40
N SER A 1022 -20.56 -24.39 -28.51
CA SER A 1022 -20.82 -23.32 -27.54
C SER A 1022 -21.54 -22.14 -28.20
N PRO A 1023 -22.87 -22.20 -28.41
CA PRO A 1023 -23.61 -21.21 -29.21
C PRO A 1023 -23.51 -19.75 -28.75
N LYS A 1024 -23.12 -19.49 -27.51
CA LYS A 1024 -22.92 -18.13 -26.99
C LYS A 1024 -21.54 -17.54 -27.37
N GLU A 1025 -20.54 -18.39 -27.59
CA GLU A 1025 -19.18 -17.95 -27.95
C GLU A 1025 -19.08 -17.50 -29.41
N ILE A 1026 -19.90 -18.10 -30.29
CA ILE A 1026 -19.80 -17.90 -31.74
C ILE A 1026 -20.10 -16.46 -32.17
N THR A 1027 -20.97 -15.73 -31.47
CA THR A 1027 -21.24 -14.31 -31.73
C THR A 1027 -19.94 -13.51 -31.61
N CYS A 1028 -19.19 -13.73 -30.51
CA CYS A 1028 -17.92 -13.05 -30.29
C CYS A 1028 -16.85 -13.53 -31.28
N LYS A 1029 -16.73 -14.85 -31.51
CA LYS A 1029 -15.75 -15.39 -32.47
C LYS A 1029 -15.99 -14.84 -33.88
N GLY A 1030 -17.24 -14.82 -34.34
CA GLY A 1030 -17.59 -14.30 -35.66
C GLY A 1030 -17.39 -12.78 -35.78
N GLY A 1031 -17.67 -12.03 -34.71
CA GLY A 1031 -17.36 -10.59 -34.70
C GLY A 1031 -15.85 -10.29 -34.75
N LEU A 1032 -14.98 -11.18 -34.25
CA LEU A 1032 -13.52 -11.05 -34.41
C LEU A 1032 -13.04 -11.29 -35.86
N GLU A 1033 -13.82 -12.03 -36.66
CA GLU A 1033 -13.56 -12.31 -38.08
C GLU A 1033 -14.08 -11.20 -39.02
N CYS A 1034 -15.02 -10.38 -38.53
CA CYS A 1034 -15.52 -9.23 -39.28
C CYS A 1034 -14.43 -8.17 -39.52
N LYS A 1035 -14.38 -7.67 -40.77
CA LYS A 1035 -13.39 -6.69 -41.25
C LYS A 1035 -13.94 -5.27 -41.41
N ASP A 1036 -15.25 -5.12 -41.60
CA ASP A 1036 -15.91 -3.82 -41.84
C ASP A 1036 -17.17 -3.69 -41.00
N TYR A 1037 -17.03 -3.12 -39.79
CA TYR A 1037 -18.15 -2.92 -38.89
C TYR A 1037 -19.11 -1.80 -39.32
N GLN A 1038 -18.63 -0.81 -40.08
CA GLN A 1038 -19.42 0.39 -40.40
C GLN A 1038 -20.53 0.09 -41.40
N ALA A 1039 -20.30 -0.84 -42.33
CA ALA A 1039 -21.28 -1.22 -43.34
C ALA A 1039 -22.57 -1.84 -42.74
N PHE A 1040 -22.50 -2.50 -41.58
CA PHE A 1040 -23.62 -3.27 -41.04
C PHE A 1040 -24.75 -2.41 -40.47
N GLU A 1041 -24.47 -1.23 -39.93
CA GLU A 1041 -25.50 -0.40 -39.30
C GLU A 1041 -26.48 0.16 -40.34
N LEU A 1042 -25.98 0.58 -41.51
CA LEU A 1042 -26.83 1.01 -42.62
C LEU A 1042 -27.61 -0.18 -43.20
N LEU A 1043 -26.91 -1.30 -43.40
CA LEU A 1043 -27.47 -2.51 -44.00
C LEU A 1043 -28.62 -3.12 -43.18
N GLU A 1044 -28.54 -3.06 -41.85
CA GLU A 1044 -29.58 -3.56 -40.94
C GLU A 1044 -30.97 -2.98 -41.27
N ASN A 1045 -31.04 -1.66 -41.50
CA ASN A 1045 -32.30 -0.98 -41.82
C ASN A 1045 -32.79 -1.29 -43.23
N GLU A 1046 -31.89 -1.54 -44.18
CA GLU A 1046 -32.21 -1.82 -45.58
C GLU A 1046 -32.83 -3.22 -45.78
N ILE A 1047 -32.34 -4.22 -45.03
CA ILE A 1047 -32.74 -5.63 -45.21
C ILE A 1047 -33.76 -6.12 -44.18
N ARG A 1048 -34.10 -5.29 -43.18
CA ARG A 1048 -35.09 -5.66 -42.16
C ARG A 1048 -36.46 -5.86 -42.78
N THR A 1049 -37.08 -7.00 -42.48
CA THR A 1049 -38.41 -7.37 -42.96
C THR A 1049 -39.19 -8.01 -41.82
N VAL A 1050 -40.45 -7.59 -41.66
CA VAL A 1050 -41.40 -8.23 -40.75
C VAL A 1050 -42.49 -8.92 -41.55
N LEU A 1051 -42.68 -10.21 -41.36
CA LEU A 1051 -43.90 -10.91 -41.80
C LEU A 1051 -44.98 -10.67 -40.73
N ILE A 1052 -46.11 -10.05 -41.09
CA ILE A 1052 -47.11 -9.62 -40.09
C ILE A 1052 -47.62 -10.81 -39.26
N GLY A 1053 -47.74 -11.99 -39.87
CA GLY A 1053 -48.23 -13.20 -39.21
C GLY A 1053 -49.74 -13.38 -39.30
N ASN A 1054 -50.38 -12.73 -40.27
CA ASN A 1054 -51.75 -12.98 -40.68
C ASN A 1054 -51.81 -14.06 -41.78
N ASP A 1055 -53.02 -14.45 -42.16
CA ASP A 1055 -53.31 -15.39 -43.26
C ASP A 1055 -52.91 -14.84 -44.65
N HIS A 1056 -52.57 -13.55 -44.75
CA HIS A 1056 -52.05 -12.91 -45.94
C HIS A 1056 -50.51 -12.91 -46.02
N ILE A 1057 -49.97 -12.82 -47.23
CA ILE A 1057 -48.52 -12.83 -47.52
C ILE A 1057 -47.95 -11.39 -47.45
N SER A 1058 -48.28 -10.66 -46.38
CA SER A 1058 -47.92 -9.24 -46.24
C SER A 1058 -46.66 -9.04 -45.41
N THR A 1059 -45.72 -8.23 -45.91
CA THR A 1059 -44.48 -7.89 -45.20
C THR A 1059 -44.32 -6.39 -45.02
N ILE A 1060 -43.70 -5.97 -43.92
CA ILE A 1060 -43.26 -4.58 -43.69
C ILE A 1060 -41.77 -4.50 -44.07
N PRO A 1061 -41.32 -3.50 -44.85
CA PRO A 1061 -42.03 -2.26 -45.23
C PRO A 1061 -42.92 -2.35 -46.49
N GLY A 1062 -43.14 -3.52 -47.09
CA GLY A 1062 -44.00 -3.68 -48.29
C GLY A 1062 -45.49 -3.34 -48.08
N ALA A 1063 -45.94 -3.31 -46.83
CA ALA A 1063 -47.24 -2.83 -46.35
C ALA A 1063 -47.02 -1.94 -45.11
N SER A 1064 -48.06 -1.22 -44.68
CA SER A 1064 -48.06 -0.45 -43.43
C SER A 1064 -49.08 -1.03 -42.46
N LEU A 1065 -48.64 -1.29 -41.24
CA LEU A 1065 -49.48 -1.65 -40.11
C LEU A 1065 -48.87 -1.00 -38.85
N PRO A 1066 -49.35 0.19 -38.44
CA PRO A 1066 -48.89 0.83 -37.22
C PRO A 1066 -49.40 0.11 -35.97
N TYR A 1067 -48.71 0.26 -34.84
CA TYR A 1067 -49.15 -0.29 -33.55
C TYR A 1067 -50.56 0.17 -33.17
N SER A 1068 -50.99 1.38 -33.55
CA SER A 1068 -52.35 1.88 -33.35
C SER A 1068 -53.43 1.09 -34.10
N GLY A 1069 -53.05 0.30 -35.12
CA GLY A 1069 -53.95 -0.53 -35.92
C GLY A 1069 -53.97 -2.01 -35.56
N ILE A 1070 -53.13 -2.48 -34.62
CA ILE A 1070 -52.96 -3.92 -34.35
C ILE A 1070 -54.14 -4.54 -33.59
N GLU A 1071 -54.91 -3.72 -32.88
CA GLU A 1071 -56.13 -4.16 -32.16
C GLU A 1071 -57.35 -4.26 -33.08
N ASN A 1072 -57.22 -3.90 -34.37
CA ASN A 1072 -58.30 -4.04 -35.35
C ASN A 1072 -58.76 -5.50 -35.42
N SER A 1073 -60.08 -5.71 -35.35
CA SER A 1073 -60.70 -7.04 -35.34
C SER A 1073 -60.35 -7.90 -36.56
N GLU A 1074 -60.13 -7.30 -37.73
CA GLU A 1074 -59.70 -8.01 -38.94
C GLU A 1074 -58.26 -8.53 -38.79
N VAL A 1075 -57.34 -7.70 -38.28
CA VAL A 1075 -55.95 -8.09 -38.01
C VAL A 1075 -55.89 -9.19 -36.95
N VAL A 1076 -56.59 -8.99 -35.83
CA VAL A 1076 -56.67 -9.97 -34.74
C VAL A 1076 -57.27 -11.29 -35.23
N GLY A 1077 -58.33 -11.23 -36.03
CA GLY A 1077 -58.96 -12.40 -36.64
C GLY A 1077 -58.02 -13.15 -37.56
N ALA A 1078 -57.34 -12.44 -38.45
CA ALA A 1078 -56.42 -13.01 -39.43
C ALA A 1078 -55.18 -13.66 -38.79
N VAL A 1079 -54.60 -13.04 -37.75
CA VAL A 1079 -53.50 -13.64 -36.97
C VAL A 1079 -53.98 -14.87 -36.21
N THR A 1080 -55.17 -14.81 -35.60
CA THR A 1080 -55.76 -15.96 -34.88
C THR A 1080 -55.96 -17.15 -35.83
N SER A 1081 -56.45 -16.91 -37.04
CA SER A 1081 -56.63 -17.93 -38.07
C SER A 1081 -55.30 -18.56 -38.52
N GLU A 1082 -54.27 -17.75 -38.77
CA GLU A 1082 -52.94 -18.26 -39.17
C GLU A 1082 -52.29 -19.10 -38.06
N VAL A 1083 -52.40 -18.69 -36.79
CA VAL A 1083 -51.88 -19.48 -35.66
C VAL A 1083 -52.66 -20.77 -35.48
N SER A 1084 -53.99 -20.74 -35.61
CA SER A 1084 -54.84 -21.95 -35.57
C SER A 1084 -54.47 -22.92 -36.70
N ALA A 1085 -54.28 -22.41 -37.92
CA ALA A 1085 -53.84 -23.21 -39.06
C ALA A 1085 -52.45 -23.82 -38.86
N PHE A 1086 -51.52 -23.11 -38.21
CA PHE A 1086 -50.23 -23.67 -37.81
C PHE A 1086 -50.41 -24.80 -36.78
N ILE A 1087 -51.22 -24.62 -35.74
CA ILE A 1087 -51.48 -25.65 -34.73
C ILE A 1087 -52.10 -26.90 -35.40
N ASP A 1088 -53.04 -26.71 -36.31
CA ASP A 1088 -53.62 -27.80 -37.11
C ASP A 1088 -52.55 -28.54 -37.91
N ARG A 1089 -51.70 -27.82 -38.64
CA ARG A 1089 -50.58 -28.41 -39.40
C ARG A 1089 -49.63 -29.16 -38.48
N PHE A 1090 -49.27 -28.59 -37.34
CA PHE A 1090 -48.37 -29.20 -36.37
C PHE A 1090 -48.84 -30.58 -35.92
N PHE A 1091 -50.12 -30.73 -35.58
CA PHE A 1091 -50.67 -32.05 -35.22
C PHE A 1091 -50.90 -32.94 -36.44
N ASN A 1092 -51.25 -32.39 -37.60
CA ASN A 1092 -51.42 -33.17 -38.84
C ASN A 1092 -50.10 -33.74 -39.35
N TRP A 1093 -48.98 -33.04 -39.16
CA TRP A 1093 -47.65 -33.52 -39.54
C TRP A 1093 -47.29 -34.84 -38.84
N HIS A 1094 -47.89 -35.18 -37.70
CA HIS A 1094 -47.72 -36.49 -37.06
C HIS A 1094 -48.05 -37.67 -38.01
N SER A 1095 -49.04 -37.49 -38.89
CA SER A 1095 -49.43 -38.53 -39.87
C SER A 1095 -48.37 -38.80 -40.93
N ARG A 1096 -47.58 -37.77 -41.28
CA ARG A 1096 -46.48 -37.83 -42.26
C ARG A 1096 -45.12 -38.11 -41.60
N PHE A 1097 -44.96 -37.67 -40.36
CA PHE A 1097 -43.75 -37.76 -39.56
C PHE A 1097 -44.13 -38.21 -38.15
N ASN A 1098 -44.17 -39.51 -37.92
CA ASN A 1098 -44.67 -40.09 -36.69
C ASN A 1098 -43.86 -39.62 -35.46
N TYR A 1099 -44.46 -38.77 -34.62
CA TYR A 1099 -43.80 -38.17 -33.45
C TYR A 1099 -43.40 -39.18 -32.37
N TYR A 1100 -44.09 -40.32 -32.26
CA TYR A 1100 -43.70 -41.37 -31.32
C TYR A 1100 -42.40 -42.04 -31.77
N ASN A 1101 -42.33 -42.46 -33.04
CA ASN A 1101 -41.15 -43.15 -33.59
C ASN A 1101 -39.93 -42.24 -33.68
N ASN A 1102 -40.14 -40.95 -33.94
CA ASN A 1102 -39.04 -40.01 -34.19
C ASN A 1102 -38.61 -39.24 -32.94
N PHE A 1103 -39.56 -38.85 -32.07
CA PHE A 1103 -39.28 -38.03 -30.90
C PHE A 1103 -39.62 -38.72 -29.56
N GLY A 1104 -40.27 -39.89 -29.57
CA GLY A 1104 -40.75 -40.55 -28.35
C GLY A 1104 -41.98 -39.89 -27.73
N ILE A 1105 -42.71 -39.06 -28.49
CA ILE A 1105 -43.89 -38.33 -27.99
C ILE A 1105 -45.14 -39.16 -28.23
N SER A 1106 -45.86 -39.49 -27.15
CA SER A 1106 -47.12 -40.24 -27.22
C SER A 1106 -48.25 -39.43 -27.86
N PRO A 1107 -48.96 -39.96 -28.89
CA PRO A 1107 -50.08 -39.28 -29.52
C PRO A 1107 -51.39 -39.33 -28.71
N ARG A 1108 -51.41 -40.05 -27.57
CA ARG A 1108 -52.62 -40.33 -26.76
C ARG A 1108 -53.43 -39.06 -26.44
N ARG A 1109 -52.76 -37.92 -26.27
CA ARG A 1109 -53.35 -36.66 -25.79
C ARG A 1109 -53.29 -35.54 -26.82
N PHE A 1110 -52.99 -35.86 -28.08
CA PHE A 1110 -52.84 -34.84 -29.12
C PHE A 1110 -54.10 -34.04 -29.37
N ASN A 1111 -55.28 -34.67 -29.35
CA ASN A 1111 -56.54 -33.96 -29.49
C ASN A 1111 -56.75 -32.96 -28.34
N GLU A 1112 -56.48 -33.37 -27.09
CA GLU A 1112 -56.58 -32.50 -25.91
C GLU A 1112 -55.57 -31.35 -25.96
N TYR A 1113 -54.31 -31.62 -26.32
CA TYR A 1113 -53.28 -30.58 -26.45
C TYR A 1113 -53.59 -29.61 -27.60
N LYS A 1114 -54.15 -30.13 -28.70
CA LYS A 1114 -54.61 -29.33 -29.85
C LYS A 1114 -55.76 -28.40 -29.46
N GLU A 1115 -56.77 -28.91 -28.76
CA GLU A 1115 -57.89 -28.12 -28.25
C GLU A 1115 -57.41 -27.06 -27.26
N LEU A 1116 -56.49 -27.41 -26.35
CA LEU A 1116 -55.90 -26.49 -25.38
C LEU A 1116 -55.19 -25.32 -26.07
N LEU A 1117 -54.34 -25.61 -27.07
CA LEU A 1117 -53.60 -24.57 -27.81
C LEU A 1117 -54.54 -23.66 -28.60
N ASN A 1118 -55.66 -24.18 -29.11
CA ASN A 1118 -56.66 -23.39 -29.84
C ASN A 1118 -57.61 -22.58 -28.92
N SER A 1119 -57.82 -23.01 -27.68
CA SER A 1119 -58.85 -22.45 -26.79
C SER A 1119 -58.71 -20.96 -26.44
N LYS A 1120 -57.49 -20.41 -26.46
CA LYS A 1120 -57.20 -19.04 -25.98
C LYS A 1120 -56.31 -18.21 -26.91
N ILE A 1121 -56.17 -18.58 -28.19
CA ILE A 1121 -55.30 -17.87 -29.16
C ILE A 1121 -55.58 -16.36 -29.16
N LYS A 1122 -56.85 -15.96 -29.28
CA LYS A 1122 -57.24 -14.54 -29.29
C LYS A 1122 -56.90 -13.82 -27.99
N VAL A 1123 -57.09 -14.49 -26.86
CA VAL A 1123 -56.79 -13.92 -25.53
C VAL A 1123 -55.30 -13.68 -25.39
N ASP A 1124 -54.47 -14.67 -25.74
CA ASP A 1124 -53.02 -14.54 -25.67
C ASP A 1124 -52.47 -13.51 -26.67
N LEU A 1125 -53.07 -13.40 -27.86
CA LEU A 1125 -52.73 -12.37 -28.83
C LEU A 1125 -52.92 -10.97 -28.23
N ILE A 1126 -54.10 -10.72 -27.64
CA ILE A 1126 -54.43 -9.44 -27.02
C ILE A 1126 -53.50 -9.16 -25.84
N SER A 1127 -53.20 -10.16 -25.00
CA SER A 1127 -52.26 -10.00 -23.90
C SER A 1127 -50.85 -9.63 -24.38
N GLY A 1128 -50.33 -10.32 -25.40
CA GLY A 1128 -49.03 -9.99 -25.99
C GLY A 1128 -49.00 -8.63 -26.67
N ILE A 1129 -50.10 -8.25 -27.35
CA ILE A 1129 -50.28 -6.90 -27.90
C ILE A 1129 -50.23 -5.86 -26.78
N LYS A 1130 -50.92 -6.09 -25.66
CA LYS A 1130 -50.96 -5.17 -24.53
C LYS A 1130 -49.56 -4.97 -23.93
N GLU A 1131 -48.84 -6.06 -23.65
CA GLU A 1131 -47.45 -5.98 -23.17
C GLU A 1131 -46.55 -5.22 -24.16
N LYS A 1132 -46.78 -5.39 -25.47
CA LYS A 1132 -46.04 -4.65 -26.49
C LYS A 1132 -46.40 -3.17 -26.54
N LEU A 1133 -47.67 -2.82 -26.38
CA LEU A 1133 -48.16 -1.44 -26.32
C LEU A 1133 -47.61 -0.69 -25.10
N GLU A 1134 -47.52 -1.37 -23.95
CA GLU A 1134 -46.88 -0.84 -22.74
C GLU A 1134 -45.40 -0.52 -22.97
N GLU A 1135 -44.70 -1.33 -23.76
CA GLU A 1135 -43.28 -1.11 -24.08
C GLU A 1135 -43.06 0.09 -25.03
N VAL A 1136 -43.88 0.23 -26.07
CA VAL A 1136 -43.70 1.34 -27.04
C VAL A 1136 -44.05 2.71 -26.45
N ASN A 1137 -44.62 2.75 -25.24
CA ASN A 1137 -44.77 3.96 -24.41
C ASN A 1137 -45.31 5.17 -25.19
N ASP A 1138 -46.54 5.04 -25.66
CA ASP A 1138 -47.30 5.98 -26.50
C ASP A 1138 -46.79 6.18 -27.94
N ASN A 1139 -45.67 5.56 -28.34
CA ASN A 1139 -45.17 5.59 -29.71
C ASN A 1139 -45.88 4.58 -30.62
N VAL A 1140 -47.20 4.72 -30.76
CA VAL A 1140 -48.06 3.74 -31.44
C VAL A 1140 -48.22 3.97 -32.95
N ASN A 1141 -47.76 5.10 -33.48
CA ASN A 1141 -47.91 5.45 -34.89
C ASN A 1141 -46.82 4.86 -35.80
N ILE A 1142 -45.83 4.16 -35.24
CA ILE A 1142 -44.80 3.45 -36.01
C ILE A 1142 -45.33 2.07 -36.45
N ASN A 1143 -44.86 1.58 -37.60
CA ASN A 1143 -45.14 0.23 -38.06
C ASN A 1143 -44.68 -0.82 -37.05
N ILE A 1144 -45.39 -1.96 -36.98
CA ILE A 1144 -44.95 -3.08 -36.14
C ILE A 1144 -43.53 -3.52 -36.51
N GLU A 1145 -42.72 -3.77 -35.49
CA GLU A 1145 -41.30 -4.06 -35.61
C GLU A 1145 -40.98 -5.57 -35.57
N GLU A 1146 -41.98 -6.40 -35.28
CA GLU A 1146 -41.89 -7.86 -35.17
C GLU A 1146 -43.22 -8.53 -35.54
N THR A 1147 -43.19 -9.84 -35.80
CA THR A 1147 -44.39 -10.61 -36.20
C THR A 1147 -45.35 -10.83 -35.04
N LEU A 1148 -46.66 -10.77 -35.29
CA LEU A 1148 -47.70 -11.08 -34.30
C LEU A 1148 -47.92 -12.60 -34.13
N PHE A 1149 -47.40 -13.42 -35.06
CA PHE A 1149 -47.60 -14.87 -35.10
C PHE A 1149 -47.20 -15.59 -33.80
N PHE A 1150 -46.12 -15.16 -33.16
CA PHE A 1150 -45.59 -15.83 -31.97
C PHE A 1150 -46.31 -15.44 -30.67
N TYR A 1151 -47.02 -14.31 -30.64
CA TYR A 1151 -47.61 -13.79 -29.41
C TYR A 1151 -48.56 -14.82 -28.77
N PRO A 1152 -49.47 -15.47 -29.50
CA PRO A 1152 -50.36 -16.46 -28.89
C PRO A 1152 -49.64 -17.74 -28.47
N LEU A 1153 -48.56 -18.10 -29.16
CA LEU A 1153 -47.81 -19.32 -28.88
C LEU A 1153 -47.06 -19.25 -27.55
N ILE A 1154 -46.65 -18.06 -27.08
CA ILE A 1154 -46.02 -17.88 -25.76
C ILE A 1154 -46.98 -18.33 -24.65
N GLY A 1155 -48.22 -17.81 -24.64
CA GLY A 1155 -49.25 -18.20 -23.69
C GLY A 1155 -49.66 -19.68 -23.85
N GLY A 1156 -49.78 -20.15 -25.10
CA GLY A 1156 -50.09 -21.54 -25.43
C GLY A 1156 -49.06 -22.54 -24.89
N ILE A 1157 -47.77 -22.27 -25.07
CA ILE A 1157 -46.66 -23.10 -24.59
C ILE A 1157 -46.65 -23.19 -23.07
N ASN A 1158 -46.78 -22.05 -22.38
CA ASN A 1158 -46.81 -22.04 -20.92
C ASN A 1158 -47.98 -22.88 -20.37
N ARG A 1159 -49.18 -22.73 -20.95
CA ARG A 1159 -50.34 -23.55 -20.58
C ARG A 1159 -50.16 -25.03 -20.90
N LEU A 1160 -49.56 -25.36 -22.05
CA LEU A 1160 -49.30 -26.75 -22.43
C LEU A 1160 -48.35 -27.42 -21.43
N ALA A 1161 -47.25 -26.75 -21.06
CA ALA A 1161 -46.32 -27.24 -20.05
C ALA A 1161 -47.00 -27.42 -18.67
N ASN A 1162 -47.82 -26.45 -18.25
CA ASN A 1162 -48.58 -26.55 -17.00
C ASN A 1162 -49.57 -27.74 -17.02
N LYS A 1163 -50.27 -27.93 -18.13
CA LYS A 1163 -51.22 -29.03 -18.32
C LYS A 1163 -50.52 -30.38 -18.22
N ILE A 1164 -49.43 -30.57 -18.97
CA ILE A 1164 -48.59 -31.79 -18.88
C ILE A 1164 -48.22 -32.10 -17.43
N GLN A 1165 -47.81 -31.10 -16.64
CA GLN A 1165 -47.48 -31.31 -15.23
C GLN A 1165 -48.66 -31.78 -14.37
N HIS A 1166 -49.86 -31.23 -14.57
CA HIS A 1166 -51.05 -31.64 -13.80
C HIS A 1166 -51.50 -33.05 -14.13
N ASP A 1167 -51.36 -33.45 -15.39
CA ASP A 1167 -51.83 -34.74 -15.83
C ASP A 1167 -50.88 -35.88 -15.49
N ASN A 1168 -49.59 -35.58 -15.25
CA ASN A 1168 -48.65 -36.55 -14.70
C ASN A 1168 -48.84 -36.80 -13.18
N LYS A 1169 -49.64 -35.98 -12.50
CA LYS A 1169 -50.00 -36.17 -11.08
C LYS A 1169 -51.24 -37.06 -10.87
N ASN A 1170 -52.02 -37.30 -11.93
CA ASN A 1170 -53.24 -38.12 -11.95
C ASN A 1170 -53.01 -39.39 -12.76
#